data_AF-A0AAD6EX45-F1
#
_entry.id   AF-A0AAD6EX45-F1
#
_cell.length_a   1.000
_cell.length_b   1.000
_cell.length_c   1.000
_cell.angle_alpha   90.00
_cell.angle_beta   90.00
_cell.angle_gamma   90.00
#
_symmetry.space_group_name_H-M   'P 1'
#
loop_
_entity.id
_entity.type
_entity.pdbx_description
1 polymer ?
#
loop_
_entity_poly.entity_id
_entity_poly.type
_entity_poly.pdbx_seq_one_letter_code
_entity_poly.pdbx_strand_id
1 'polypeptide(L)'
;MHPLHFSLLSPPSPCTTTLSLRRASLPNPSAAPYPLFRSFNSSSFASVCATVALAPPAISREPVEANLVAETGENERAEMDKYREVGTISTVHGVKGEVKVVSSTDFPELRFGKPGKRWLKTRDGGKESIKEIDLIKGRRNPGQNNWIISLKGINSVEEANNIVGSALLIRSDDRPELGEGEFYTPDLIGMRVILKETGKLVGTVVSVMNTKGNDILQVEPGLIGREEEDSSNSQILIPFVEEIVTEVDMERQEMQITPPKGLLELNSRSTVGSSKERRLMEWKQKKKSQQRLATAKKILNEMEQSHILDALRLAPKAQKISLAKQIASIDFRLFQYAINNLDKHINGLSQDMAKNFPLLLKNAMKVSHESLLGKESERNKFHQELREKGLELLSNSKAAIVLIIDEKNKIGYSSEIDDDLKNSLSDIGEHLMDSGSRPFVMVTAAHKVETLQKYLRDNDYFGLDHQKMWILEEGRLPVFSRPSEQSSSKVLFKSPFELLEAPIGPGGVLSLLSFQKILDAFNQMGIEYLQVCSLDGKLSIGDPLFFGYVSSLDADVGIKIYNGNVGDGTCFDTIISIKHMNKISRDAKKLGFYAVTEKHRYVEKTSEGWVDVNPEVSNLCRLHFPVYGLLNCCSLDDICVMSVLK
;
A
#
# COMPACT_ATOMS: atom_id res chain seq x y z
N MET A 1 -35.49 43.63 -4.65
CA MET A 1 -34.96 44.70 -3.77
C MET A 1 -33.68 44.21 -3.14
N HIS A 2 -32.59 44.94 -3.44
CA HIS A 2 -31.22 44.93 -2.89
C HIS A 2 -30.44 43.61 -2.71
N PRO A 3 -29.33 43.42 -3.47
CA PRO A 3 -28.36 42.34 -3.25
C PRO A 3 -27.30 42.74 -2.21
N LEU A 4 -26.91 41.78 -1.36
CA LEU A 4 -25.80 41.90 -0.42
C LEU A 4 -24.48 41.53 -1.13
N HIS A 5 -23.58 42.51 -1.20
CA HIS A 5 -22.19 42.34 -1.64
C HIS A 5 -21.40 41.56 -0.59
N PHE A 6 -20.89 40.38 -0.96
CA PHE A 6 -19.79 39.72 -0.25
C PHE A 6 -18.47 40.33 -0.74
N SER A 7 -17.77 41.05 0.13
CA SER A 7 -16.40 41.49 -0.09
C SER A 7 -15.44 40.33 0.17
N LEU A 8 -14.83 39.84 -0.93
CA LEU A 8 -13.71 38.89 -0.92
C LEU A 8 -12.52 39.50 -0.17
N LEU A 9 -12.12 38.88 0.93
CA LEU A 9 -10.83 39.12 1.59
C LEU A 9 -9.73 38.55 0.68
N SER A 10 -8.81 39.41 0.24
CA SER A 10 -7.60 39.01 -0.48
C SER A 10 -6.71 38.13 0.43
N PRO A 11 -5.96 37.16 -0.13
CA PRO A 11 -5.04 36.33 0.65
C PRO A 11 -3.89 37.19 1.22
N PRO A 12 -3.30 36.82 2.38
CA PRO A 12 -2.16 37.52 2.94
C PRO A 12 -0.93 37.43 2.01
N SER A 13 -0.25 38.55 1.82
CA SER A 13 1.00 38.70 1.06
C SER A 13 2.15 37.90 1.72
N PRO A 14 3.13 37.39 0.93
CA PRO A 14 4.21 36.55 1.44
C PRO A 14 5.13 37.34 2.38
N CYS A 15 4.92 37.13 3.68
CA CYS A 15 5.68 37.75 4.76
C CYS A 15 7.15 37.31 4.69
N THR A 16 8.03 38.22 5.11
CA THR A 16 9.49 37.96 5.17
C THR A 16 9.78 37.20 6.45
N THR A 17 9.47 35.90 6.45
CA THR A 17 9.68 35.07 7.64
C THR A 17 11.05 34.42 7.61
N THR A 18 11.77 34.53 8.71
CA THR A 18 13.07 33.89 8.93
C THR A 18 12.93 32.58 9.70
N LEU A 19 13.83 31.65 9.42
CA LEU A 19 13.95 30.34 10.05
C LEU A 19 15.33 30.26 10.67
N SER A 20 15.44 29.67 11.85
CA SER A 20 16.74 29.47 12.50
C SER A 20 16.94 27.99 12.81
N LEU A 21 18.10 27.44 12.45
CA LEU A 21 18.54 26.15 12.97
C LEU A 21 18.67 26.27 14.49
N ARG A 22 17.78 25.60 15.24
CA ARG A 22 17.83 25.55 16.71
C ARG A 22 17.92 24.10 17.17
N ARG A 23 18.47 23.90 18.38
CA ARG A 23 18.37 22.62 19.10
C ARG A 23 16.92 22.36 19.49
N ALA A 24 16.51 21.10 19.39
CA ALA A 24 15.13 20.69 19.65
C ALA A 24 14.71 21.03 21.09
N SER A 25 13.60 21.75 21.26
CA SER A 25 13.00 21.97 22.58
C SER A 25 12.13 20.77 22.98
N LEU A 26 12.59 19.99 23.97
CA LEU A 26 11.83 18.90 24.57
C LEU A 26 10.66 19.45 25.43
N PRO A 27 9.43 18.92 25.32
CA PRO A 27 8.36 19.29 26.24
C PRO A 27 8.58 18.66 27.62
N ASN A 28 8.60 19.50 28.65
CA ASN A 28 8.68 19.10 30.06
C ASN A 28 7.45 18.25 30.48
N PRO A 29 7.61 17.03 31.03
CA PRO A 29 6.51 16.19 31.46
C PRO A 29 6.30 16.31 32.98
N SER A 30 5.67 17.38 33.48
CA SER A 30 5.11 17.37 34.83
C SER A 30 4.11 18.50 35.10
N ALA A 31 2.80 18.20 35.06
CA ALA A 31 1.79 18.73 35.98
C ALA A 31 0.46 18.01 35.73
N ALA A 32 -0.16 17.56 36.82
CA ALA A 32 -1.22 16.56 36.84
C ALA A 32 -2.65 17.20 36.84
N PRO A 33 -3.73 16.53 37.29
CA PRO A 33 -4.89 16.19 36.44
C PRO A 33 -6.21 16.84 36.90
N TYR A 34 -7.18 17.09 36.01
CA TYR A 34 -8.56 17.43 36.42
C TYR A 34 -9.62 17.04 35.35
N PRO A 35 -10.92 16.94 35.71
CA PRO A 35 -11.66 15.67 35.62
C PRO A 35 -12.82 15.65 34.61
N LEU A 36 -13.45 14.46 34.54
CA LEU A 36 -14.79 14.17 34.02
C LEU A 36 -15.81 15.32 34.18
N PHE A 37 -16.53 15.68 33.10
CA PHE A 37 -17.97 15.95 33.17
C PHE A 37 -18.69 15.86 31.80
N ARG A 38 -19.77 15.08 31.86
CA ARG A 38 -21.03 14.97 31.08
C ARG A 38 -21.22 15.65 29.71
N SER A 39 -21.69 14.78 28.80
CA SER A 39 -22.84 14.91 27.88
C SER A 39 -23.64 16.21 27.89
N PHE A 40 -23.85 16.76 26.68
CA PHE A 40 -25.10 17.39 26.29
C PHE A 40 -25.55 16.87 24.92
N ASN A 41 -26.77 16.35 24.88
CA ASN A 41 -27.56 16.12 23.68
C ASN A 41 -27.97 17.47 23.08
N SER A 42 -27.99 17.56 21.75
CA SER A 42 -29.08 18.24 21.06
C SER A 42 -29.27 17.71 19.65
N SER A 43 -30.52 17.44 19.38
CA SER A 43 -31.19 16.82 18.24
C SER A 43 -31.30 17.68 16.99
N SER A 44 -31.61 16.97 15.89
CA SER A 44 -32.42 17.38 14.73
C SER A 44 -31.63 18.10 13.62
N PHE A 45 -31.69 17.73 12.34
CA PHE A 45 -32.87 17.56 11.51
C PHE A 45 -32.49 16.79 10.23
N ALA A 46 -33.40 15.95 9.75
CA ALA A 46 -33.38 15.44 8.38
C ALA A 46 -34.01 16.49 7.45
N SER A 47 -33.43 16.70 6.27
CA SER A 47 -34.20 17.15 5.10
C SER A 47 -33.62 16.55 3.82
N VAL A 48 -34.53 15.92 3.10
CA VAL A 48 -34.43 15.44 1.73
C VAL A 48 -34.27 16.64 0.79
N CYS A 49 -33.48 16.51 -0.29
CA CYS A 49 -33.82 17.08 -1.59
C CYS A 49 -32.98 16.47 -2.71
N ALA A 50 -33.69 15.86 -3.66
CA ALA A 50 -33.19 15.42 -4.96
C ALA A 50 -32.78 16.63 -5.81
N THR A 51 -31.78 16.46 -6.69
CA THR A 51 -31.52 17.44 -7.76
C THR A 51 -31.32 16.72 -9.09
N VAL A 52 -32.14 17.14 -10.05
CA VAL A 52 -32.20 16.77 -11.46
C VAL A 52 -30.99 17.32 -12.19
N ALA A 53 -30.36 16.51 -13.04
CA ALA A 53 -29.29 16.92 -13.94
C ALA A 53 -29.88 17.46 -15.26
N LEU A 54 -29.47 18.66 -15.66
CA LEU A 54 -29.62 19.17 -17.03
C LEU A 54 -28.27 19.72 -17.49
N ALA A 55 -27.78 19.15 -18.59
CA ALA A 55 -26.59 19.60 -19.31
C ALA A 55 -26.93 20.75 -20.26
N PRO A 56 -26.02 21.71 -20.50
CA PRO A 56 -26.15 22.67 -21.61
C PRO A 56 -25.32 22.27 -22.84
N PRO A 57 -25.70 22.74 -24.04
CA PRO A 57 -25.21 22.24 -25.33
C PRO A 57 -23.97 22.97 -25.87
N ALA A 58 -23.31 22.30 -26.81
CA ALA A 58 -22.18 22.79 -27.59
C ALA A 58 -22.59 23.80 -28.67
N ILE A 59 -21.80 24.86 -28.85
CA ILE A 59 -21.79 25.71 -30.05
C ILE A 59 -20.34 26.06 -30.41
N SER A 60 -20.00 25.77 -31.66
CA SER A 60 -18.75 26.06 -32.37
C SER A 60 -18.65 27.54 -32.79
N ARG A 61 -17.44 28.12 -32.74
CA ARG A 61 -17.04 29.27 -33.57
C ARG A 61 -15.55 29.25 -33.89
N GLU A 62 -15.27 29.46 -35.17
CA GLU A 62 -13.98 29.71 -35.82
C GLU A 62 -13.35 31.08 -35.44
N PRO A 63 -12.05 31.31 -35.73
CA PRO A 63 -11.26 32.39 -35.15
C PRO A 63 -11.43 33.72 -35.90
N VAL A 64 -11.43 34.82 -35.15
CA VAL A 64 -11.30 36.18 -35.71
C VAL A 64 -10.15 36.89 -35.00
N GLU A 65 -9.34 37.54 -35.82
CA GLU A 65 -8.04 38.16 -35.54
C GLU A 65 -8.03 39.13 -34.36
N ALA A 66 -6.91 39.09 -33.64
CA ALA A 66 -6.56 39.98 -32.56
C ALA A 66 -6.24 41.39 -33.08
N ASN A 67 -6.72 42.42 -32.38
CA ASN A 67 -6.06 43.72 -32.33
C ASN A 67 -6.29 44.41 -30.97
N LEU A 68 -5.20 44.47 -30.20
CA LEU A 68 -4.69 45.60 -29.41
C LEU A 68 -5.68 46.41 -28.56
N VAL A 69 -5.83 46.06 -27.26
CA VAL A 69 -5.79 47.00 -26.12
C VAL A 69 -5.38 46.23 -24.85
N ALA A 70 -4.08 46.03 -24.62
CA ALA A 70 -3.59 45.43 -23.37
C ALA A 70 -2.15 45.86 -23.04
N GLU A 71 -1.81 47.15 -23.10
CA GLU A 71 -0.48 47.63 -22.69
C GLU A 71 -0.46 48.51 -21.44
N THR A 72 -1.61 48.77 -20.80
CA THR A 72 -1.67 49.63 -19.60
C THR A 72 -1.74 48.88 -18.27
N GLY A 73 -1.98 47.56 -18.27
CA GLY A 73 -2.14 46.76 -17.03
C GLY A 73 -0.88 46.04 -16.54
N GLU A 74 0.07 45.72 -17.43
CA GLU A 74 1.27 44.94 -17.07
C GLU A 74 2.36 45.79 -16.40
N ASN A 75 2.44 47.08 -16.73
CA ASN A 75 3.46 47.99 -16.21
C ASN A 75 3.18 48.43 -14.75
N GLU A 76 1.91 48.50 -14.31
CA GLU A 76 1.56 48.81 -12.91
C GLU A 76 1.82 47.61 -11.96
N ARG A 77 1.72 46.36 -12.44
CA ARG A 77 2.05 45.15 -11.64
C ARG A 77 3.55 44.97 -11.43
N ALA A 78 4.38 45.28 -12.43
CA ALA A 78 5.84 45.15 -12.34
C ALA A 78 6.50 46.16 -11.36
N GLU A 79 5.88 47.31 -11.12
CA GLU A 79 6.32 48.26 -10.08
C GLU A 79 5.95 47.82 -8.66
N MET A 80 4.85 47.07 -8.49
CA MET A 80 4.42 46.57 -7.18
C MET A 80 5.31 45.46 -6.60
N ASP A 81 5.94 44.63 -7.44
CA ASP A 81 6.86 43.56 -6.99
C ASP A 81 8.17 44.09 -6.36
N LYS A 82 8.48 45.38 -6.56
CA LYS A 82 9.63 46.05 -5.95
C LYS A 82 9.43 46.40 -4.48
N TYR A 83 8.23 46.27 -3.94
CA TYR A 83 7.92 46.67 -2.57
C TYR A 83 7.32 45.51 -1.75
N ARG A 84 7.75 45.39 -0.49
CA ARG A 84 7.22 44.42 0.47
C ARG A 84 6.53 45.11 1.62
N GLU A 85 5.34 44.65 1.96
CA GLU A 85 4.59 45.14 3.11
C GLU A 85 5.22 44.66 4.42
N VAL A 86 5.42 45.59 5.35
CA VAL A 86 6.03 45.33 6.67
C VAL A 86 5.06 45.60 7.83
N GLY A 87 3.96 46.31 7.58
CA GLY A 87 2.90 46.49 8.57
C GLY A 87 1.77 47.41 8.10
N THR A 88 0.64 47.35 8.79
CA THR A 88 -0.56 48.11 8.44
C THR A 88 -0.88 49.17 9.50
N ILE A 89 -1.24 50.37 9.07
CA ILE A 89 -1.62 51.47 9.96
C ILE A 89 -3.04 51.21 10.49
N SER A 90 -3.16 50.99 11.78
CA SER A 90 -4.41 50.56 12.42
C SER A 90 -5.24 51.72 12.96
N THR A 91 -4.62 52.66 13.68
CA THR A 91 -5.31 53.73 14.41
C THR A 91 -4.39 54.93 14.64
N VAL A 92 -4.97 56.11 14.87
CA VAL A 92 -4.23 57.31 15.29
C VAL A 92 -3.82 57.21 16.77
N HIS A 93 -2.70 57.83 17.13
CA HIS A 93 -2.18 57.91 18.49
C HIS A 93 -1.82 59.35 18.88
N GLY A 94 -2.43 59.82 19.97
CA GLY A 94 -2.16 61.16 20.51
C GLY A 94 -2.62 62.30 19.61
N VAL A 95 -2.22 63.52 19.95
CA VAL A 95 -2.64 64.78 19.28
C VAL A 95 -1.63 65.32 18.27
N LYS A 96 -0.45 64.69 18.16
CA LYS A 96 0.67 65.13 17.30
C LYS A 96 0.75 64.35 15.97
N GLY A 97 -0.35 63.74 15.54
CA GLY A 97 -0.39 62.94 14.31
C GLY A 97 0.43 61.63 14.34
N GLU A 98 0.75 61.08 15.51
CA GLU A 98 1.39 59.75 15.58
C GLU A 98 0.38 58.66 15.20
N VAL A 99 0.84 57.52 14.68
CA VAL A 99 -0.03 56.41 14.26
C VAL A 99 0.45 55.07 14.81
N LYS A 100 -0.49 54.14 15.04
CA LYS A 100 -0.21 52.77 15.46
C LYS A 100 -0.13 51.83 14.26
N VAL A 101 0.96 51.11 14.14
CA VAL A 101 1.21 50.13 13.08
C VAL A 101 1.21 48.73 13.68
N VAL A 102 0.44 47.82 13.09
CA VAL A 102 0.51 46.39 13.40
C VAL A 102 1.60 45.79 12.51
N SER A 103 2.59 45.13 13.13
CA SER A 103 3.71 44.54 12.38
C SER A 103 3.29 43.28 11.63
N SER A 104 3.76 43.16 10.38
CA SER A 104 3.74 41.93 9.59
C SER A 104 5.16 41.45 9.23
N THR A 105 6.19 41.99 9.90
CA THR A 105 7.61 41.65 9.69
C THR A 105 8.25 41.08 10.96
N ASP A 106 9.26 40.21 10.77
CA ASP A 106 10.13 39.67 11.84
C ASP A 106 11.16 40.68 12.37
N PHE A 107 11.34 41.82 11.68
CA PHE A 107 12.31 42.86 12.06
C PHE A 107 11.66 44.19 12.47
N PRO A 108 10.64 44.22 13.33
CA PRO A 108 9.87 45.44 13.56
C PRO A 108 10.71 46.56 14.21
N GLU A 109 11.69 46.22 15.05
CA GLU A 109 12.64 47.18 15.62
C GLU A 109 13.45 47.92 14.55
N LEU A 110 13.89 47.19 13.52
CA LEU A 110 14.60 47.78 12.38
C LEU A 110 13.66 48.62 11.52
N ARG A 111 12.45 48.12 11.25
CA ARG A 111 11.51 48.75 10.30
C ARG A 111 10.78 49.96 10.87
N PHE A 112 10.48 49.96 12.16
CA PHE A 112 9.68 51.01 12.80
C PHE A 112 10.45 51.82 13.85
N GLY A 113 11.56 51.30 14.38
CA GLY A 113 12.37 52.01 15.38
C GLY A 113 13.41 52.96 14.79
N LYS A 114 14.02 52.61 13.65
CA LYS A 114 15.05 53.43 13.00
C LYS A 114 14.44 54.43 12.02
N PRO A 115 14.77 55.74 12.10
CA PRO A 115 14.35 56.74 11.12
C PRO A 115 14.84 56.38 9.71
N GLY A 116 14.07 56.75 8.68
CA GLY A 116 14.45 56.53 7.29
C GLY A 116 13.29 56.45 6.32
N LYS A 117 13.60 56.22 5.04
CA LYS A 117 12.61 56.16 3.95
C LYS A 117 11.72 54.93 4.05
N ARG A 118 10.42 55.12 3.90
CA ARG A 118 9.39 54.08 3.77
C ARG A 118 8.46 54.44 2.62
N TRP A 119 7.58 53.52 2.26
CA TRP A 119 6.56 53.77 1.26
C TRP A 119 5.19 53.47 1.86
N LEU A 120 4.23 54.34 1.59
CA LEU A 120 2.87 54.21 2.06
C LEU A 120 1.97 53.83 0.88
N LYS A 121 1.29 52.70 0.99
CA LYS A 121 0.28 52.25 0.03
C LYS A 121 -1.09 52.70 0.51
N THR A 122 -1.68 53.68 -0.18
CA THR A 122 -3.03 54.19 0.07
C THR A 122 -4.00 53.67 -0.98
N ARG A 123 -5.29 53.61 -0.63
CA ARG A 123 -6.37 53.25 -1.55
C ARG A 123 -7.34 54.43 -1.67
N ASP A 124 -7.17 55.22 -2.72
CA ASP A 124 -7.97 56.41 -2.98
C ASP A 124 -8.91 56.15 -4.17
N GLY A 125 -10.24 56.19 -3.95
CA GLY A 125 -11.22 56.04 -5.02
C GLY A 125 -11.18 54.71 -5.79
N GLY A 126 -10.62 53.65 -5.19
CA GLY A 126 -10.47 52.34 -5.82
C GLY A 126 -9.15 52.13 -6.56
N LYS A 127 -8.31 53.17 -6.71
CA LYS A 127 -6.96 53.06 -7.27
C LYS A 127 -5.92 52.98 -6.14
N GLU A 128 -4.99 52.05 -6.25
CA GLU A 128 -3.87 51.93 -5.30
C GLU A 128 -2.75 52.89 -5.72
N SER A 129 -2.15 53.60 -4.75
CA SER A 129 -0.99 54.45 -5.00
C SER A 129 0.07 54.25 -3.93
N ILE A 130 1.34 54.24 -4.33
CA ILE A 130 2.49 54.11 -3.44
C ILE A 130 3.20 55.46 -3.39
N LYS A 131 3.37 56.02 -2.19
CA LYS A 131 4.05 57.30 -1.97
C LYS A 131 5.22 57.13 -1.01
N GLU A 132 6.36 57.72 -1.32
CA GLU A 132 7.50 57.76 -0.41
C GLU A 132 7.18 58.64 0.81
N ILE A 133 7.55 58.18 2.00
CA ILE A 133 7.37 58.90 3.26
C ILE A 133 8.54 58.65 4.21
N ASP A 134 9.03 59.69 4.87
CA ASP A 134 10.10 59.56 5.85
C ASP A 134 9.51 59.18 7.22
N LEU A 135 9.97 58.05 7.77
CA LEU A 135 9.78 57.70 9.17
C LEU A 135 10.74 58.54 10.03
N ILE A 136 10.18 59.39 10.90
CA ILE A 136 10.97 60.31 11.74
C ILE A 136 11.43 59.63 13.03
N LYS A 137 10.53 58.87 13.67
CA LYS A 137 10.79 58.14 14.91
C LYS A 137 9.73 57.06 15.09
N GLY A 138 10.06 56.00 15.81
CA GLY A 138 9.06 55.07 16.29
C GLY A 138 9.50 54.36 17.55
N ARG A 139 8.51 53.86 18.29
CA ARG A 139 8.70 53.14 19.55
C ARG A 139 7.72 51.99 19.65
N ARG A 140 8.17 50.91 20.27
CA ARG A 140 7.30 49.78 20.58
C ARG A 140 6.28 50.19 21.63
N ASN A 141 5.03 49.76 21.45
CA ASN A 141 4.01 49.94 22.47
C ASN A 141 4.11 48.80 23.51
N PRO A 142 4.42 49.08 24.79
CA PRO A 142 4.58 48.04 25.79
C PRO A 142 3.31 47.18 25.94
N GLY A 143 3.47 45.85 25.87
CA GLY A 143 2.37 44.89 26.07
C GLY A 143 1.44 44.67 24.86
N GLN A 144 1.68 45.31 23.71
CA GLN A 144 0.91 45.09 22.47
C GLN A 144 1.84 44.81 21.29
N ASN A 145 1.37 44.03 20.31
CA ASN A 145 2.12 43.75 19.08
C ASN A 145 1.95 44.89 18.03
N ASN A 146 2.09 46.15 18.48
CA ASN A 146 1.99 47.32 17.62
C ASN A 146 3.05 48.37 17.95
N TRP A 147 3.33 49.21 16.97
CA TRP A 147 4.36 50.24 16.98
C TRP A 147 3.74 51.62 16.85
N ILE A 148 4.20 52.58 17.64
CA ILE A 148 3.79 53.97 17.51
C ILE A 148 4.87 54.69 16.72
N ILE A 149 4.50 55.24 15.56
CA ILE A 149 5.44 55.92 14.66
C ILE A 149 5.01 57.35 14.36
N SER A 150 5.98 58.19 13.99
CA SER A 150 5.76 59.52 13.44
C SER A 150 6.29 59.60 12.03
N LEU A 151 5.45 60.04 11.10
CA LEU A 151 5.76 60.16 9.68
C LEU A 151 5.90 61.65 9.32
N LYS A 152 6.86 61.96 8.45
CA LYS A 152 7.12 63.34 8.03
C LYS A 152 5.92 63.87 7.24
N GLY A 153 5.44 65.05 7.63
CA GLY A 153 4.30 65.71 6.99
C GLY A 153 2.94 65.29 7.55
N ILE A 154 2.89 64.48 8.61
CA ILE A 154 1.66 64.10 9.32
C ILE A 154 1.80 64.56 10.77
N ASN A 155 1.23 65.72 11.08
CA ASN A 155 1.39 66.39 12.37
C ASN A 155 0.06 66.63 13.10
N SER A 156 -1.09 66.39 12.43
CA SER A 156 -2.43 66.54 13.01
C SER A 156 -3.18 65.21 13.09
N VAL A 157 -4.24 65.17 13.91
CA VAL A 157 -5.10 63.99 14.05
C VAL A 157 -5.90 63.76 12.78
N GLU A 158 -6.32 64.82 12.09
CA GLU A 158 -7.04 64.74 10.83
C GLU A 158 -6.17 64.11 9.73
N GLU A 159 -4.90 64.56 9.60
CA GLU A 159 -3.94 64.00 8.64
C GLU A 159 -3.64 62.52 8.92
N ALA A 160 -3.48 62.18 10.21
CA ALA A 160 -3.22 60.81 10.62
C ALA A 160 -4.42 59.88 10.35
N ASN A 161 -5.66 60.37 10.49
CA ASN A 161 -6.86 59.59 10.17
C ASN A 161 -6.96 59.26 8.68
N ASN A 162 -6.51 60.15 7.79
CA ASN A 162 -6.57 59.93 6.34
C ASN A 162 -5.69 58.77 5.87
N ILE A 163 -4.68 58.37 6.66
CA ILE A 163 -3.77 57.27 6.33
C ILE A 163 -4.08 55.99 7.12
N VAL A 164 -5.09 55.98 7.99
CA VAL A 164 -5.53 54.76 8.68
C VAL A 164 -6.02 53.74 7.66
N GLY A 165 -5.57 52.49 7.79
CA GLY A 165 -5.81 51.40 6.84
C GLY A 165 -4.77 51.29 5.73
N SER A 166 -3.84 52.26 5.62
CA SER A 166 -2.74 52.19 4.65
C SER A 166 -1.67 51.17 5.07
N ALA A 167 -1.01 50.57 4.09
CA ALA A 167 0.10 49.64 4.33
C ALA A 167 1.46 50.35 4.22
N LEU A 168 2.36 50.07 5.16
CA LEU A 168 3.75 50.49 5.09
C LEU A 168 4.58 49.44 4.37
N LEU A 169 5.36 49.89 3.40
CA LEU A 169 6.20 49.08 2.55
C LEU A 169 7.67 49.49 2.68
N ILE A 170 8.54 48.54 2.35
CA ILE A 170 9.98 48.71 2.09
C ILE A 170 10.30 48.24 0.67
N ARG A 171 11.49 48.53 0.16
CA ARG A 171 11.96 47.90 -1.08
C ARG A 171 12.23 46.40 -0.85
N SER A 172 11.94 45.57 -1.84
CA SER A 172 12.17 44.12 -1.81
C SER A 172 13.65 43.74 -1.62
N ASP A 173 14.56 44.60 -2.04
CA ASP A 173 16.02 44.42 -1.94
C ASP A 173 16.59 44.76 -0.55
N ASP A 174 15.80 45.39 0.32
CA ASP A 174 16.21 45.78 1.68
C ASP A 174 16.11 44.54 2.59
N ARG A 175 16.98 43.55 2.38
CA ARG A 175 17.10 42.33 3.19
C ARG A 175 18.24 42.49 4.22
N PRO A 176 17.94 42.45 5.53
CA PRO A 176 18.97 42.45 6.56
C PRO A 176 19.89 41.23 6.45
N GLU A 177 21.15 41.39 6.86
CA GLU A 177 22.03 40.25 7.11
C GLU A 177 21.47 39.44 8.28
N LEU A 178 21.40 38.12 8.11
CA LEU A 178 20.93 37.18 9.12
C LEU A 178 22.10 36.69 9.98
N GLY A 179 21.81 36.20 11.20
CA GLY A 179 22.82 35.54 12.02
C GLY A 179 23.28 34.20 11.41
N GLU A 180 24.39 33.66 11.91
CA GLU A 180 24.81 32.29 11.54
C GLU A 180 23.70 31.28 11.87
N GLY A 181 23.34 30.44 10.90
CA GLY A 181 22.27 29.43 11.06
C GLY A 181 20.85 29.98 10.87
N GLU A 182 20.68 31.24 10.48
CA GLU A 182 19.40 31.83 10.12
C GLU A 182 19.24 31.94 8.59
N PHE A 183 18.06 31.56 8.09
CA PHE A 183 17.74 31.50 6.68
C PHE A 183 16.40 32.18 6.39
N TYR A 184 16.28 32.82 5.23
CA TYR A 184 15.00 33.30 4.76
C TYR A 184 14.16 32.12 4.24
N THR A 185 12.91 32.02 4.70
CA THR A 185 11.98 30.96 4.27
C THR A 185 11.88 30.82 2.75
N PRO A 186 11.73 31.92 1.97
CA PRO A 186 11.66 31.82 0.51
C PRO A 186 12.92 31.26 -0.13
N ASP A 187 14.09 31.44 0.50
CA ASP A 187 15.37 31.00 -0.05
C ASP A 187 15.60 29.49 0.18
N LEU A 188 14.84 28.86 1.08
CA LEU A 188 14.85 27.41 1.30
C LEU A 188 13.91 26.64 0.37
N ILE A 189 12.90 27.30 -0.19
CA ILE A 189 11.94 26.68 -1.11
C ILE A 189 12.67 26.41 -2.44
N GLY A 190 12.54 25.18 -2.95
CA GLY A 190 13.24 24.72 -4.17
C GLY A 190 14.60 24.06 -3.91
N MET A 191 15.10 24.07 -2.68
CA MET A 191 16.36 23.39 -2.34
C MET A 191 16.20 21.86 -2.39
N ARG A 192 17.24 21.17 -2.88
CA ARG A 192 17.33 19.70 -2.88
C ARG A 192 17.70 19.19 -1.48
N VAL A 193 16.98 18.19 -1.00
CA VAL A 193 17.23 17.53 0.28
C VAL A 193 17.94 16.20 0.04
N ILE A 194 19.13 16.04 0.60
CA ILE A 194 20.02 14.89 0.35
C ILE A 194 20.35 14.18 1.66
N LEU A 195 20.36 12.85 1.63
CA LEU A 195 20.77 12.05 2.79
C LEU A 195 22.30 12.07 2.93
N LYS A 196 22.83 12.53 4.06
CA LYS A 196 24.28 12.68 4.29
C LYS A 196 25.03 11.34 4.21
N GLU A 197 24.44 10.26 4.69
CA GLU A 197 25.07 8.93 4.74
C GLU A 197 25.26 8.29 3.36
N THR A 198 24.33 8.51 2.43
CA THR A 198 24.28 7.80 1.14
C THR A 198 24.40 8.71 -0.07
N GLY A 199 24.29 10.03 0.10
CA GLY A 199 24.19 10.99 -1.01
C GLY A 199 22.89 10.89 -1.80
N LYS A 200 21.90 10.11 -1.35
CA LYS A 200 20.63 9.91 -2.05
C LYS A 200 19.75 11.15 -1.98
N LEU A 201 19.17 11.55 -3.10
CA LEU A 201 18.14 12.59 -3.16
C LEU A 201 16.87 12.09 -2.45
N VAL A 202 16.43 12.85 -1.44
CA VAL A 202 15.18 12.63 -0.72
C VAL A 202 14.04 13.36 -1.44
N GLY A 203 14.30 14.57 -1.93
CA GLY A 203 13.31 15.36 -2.66
C GLY A 203 13.65 16.85 -2.70
N THR A 204 12.65 17.68 -2.98
CA THR A 204 12.76 19.14 -3.09
C THR A 204 11.84 19.82 -2.09
N VAL A 205 12.32 20.86 -1.40
CA VAL A 205 11.49 21.63 -0.47
C VAL A 205 10.41 22.40 -1.24
N VAL A 206 9.14 22.16 -0.93
CA VAL A 206 8.00 22.85 -1.55
C VAL A 206 7.39 23.94 -0.66
N SER A 207 7.52 23.81 0.65
CA SER A 207 6.98 24.78 1.61
C SER A 207 7.62 24.61 2.99
N VAL A 208 7.49 25.63 3.83
CA VAL A 208 7.86 25.58 5.24
C VAL A 208 6.66 25.93 6.11
N MET A 209 6.35 25.06 7.06
CA MET A 209 5.26 25.25 8.01
C MET A 209 5.80 25.64 9.38
N ASN A 210 5.36 26.79 9.87
CA ASN A 210 5.73 27.26 11.20
C ASN A 210 4.76 26.66 12.23
N THR A 211 5.26 25.78 13.11
CA THR A 211 4.48 25.25 14.23
C THR A 211 4.90 25.93 15.54
N LYS A 212 4.08 25.84 16.60
CA LYS A 212 4.43 26.41 17.92
C LYS A 212 5.68 25.79 18.56
N GLY A 213 6.26 24.73 17.97
CA GLY A 213 7.47 24.07 18.44
C GLY A 213 8.65 24.34 17.49
N ASN A 214 8.67 23.62 16.36
CA ASN A 214 9.74 23.71 15.36
C ASN A 214 9.14 23.99 13.97
N ASP A 215 9.90 24.62 13.11
CA ASP A 215 9.55 24.76 11.71
C ASP A 215 9.70 23.41 11.00
N ILE A 216 8.78 23.12 10.09
CA ILE A 216 8.71 21.83 9.39
C ILE A 216 8.85 22.09 7.90
N LEU A 217 9.89 21.53 7.30
CA LEU A 217 10.04 21.47 5.85
C LEU A 217 9.06 20.45 5.27
N GLN A 218 8.36 20.86 4.23
CA GLN A 218 7.53 20.00 3.41
C GLN A 218 8.32 19.69 2.14
N VAL A 219 8.66 18.43 1.94
CA VAL A 219 9.55 17.97 0.87
C VAL A 219 8.77 17.08 -0.07
N GLU A 220 8.79 17.41 -1.36
CA GLU A 220 8.23 16.58 -2.41
C GLU A 220 9.27 15.54 -2.87
N PRO A 221 8.96 14.24 -2.86
CA PRO A 221 9.91 13.20 -3.23
C PRO A 221 10.44 13.38 -4.66
N GLY A 222 11.75 13.27 -4.84
CA GLY A 222 12.37 13.29 -6.16
C GLY A 222 12.12 11.97 -6.88
N LEU A 223 11.12 11.92 -7.77
CA LEU A 223 10.87 10.77 -8.64
C LEU A 223 11.98 10.69 -9.70
N ILE A 224 12.78 9.63 -9.67
CA ILE A 224 13.54 9.20 -10.83
C ILE A 224 12.67 8.17 -11.55
N GLY A 225 12.08 8.54 -12.70
CA GLY A 225 11.57 7.60 -13.70
C GLY A 225 10.17 7.00 -13.51
N ARG A 226 9.17 7.75 -13.01
CA ARG A 226 7.75 7.37 -13.16
C ARG A 226 6.99 8.50 -13.83
N GLU A 227 6.33 8.19 -14.95
CA GLU A 227 5.48 9.12 -15.69
C GLU A 227 4.32 9.62 -14.83
N GLU A 228 3.93 10.86 -15.11
CA GLU A 228 3.08 11.76 -14.34
C GLU A 228 1.59 11.39 -14.38
N GLU A 229 1.19 10.25 -13.81
CA GLU A 229 -0.24 9.98 -13.58
C GLU A 229 -0.45 9.31 -12.21
N ASP A 230 -0.18 10.07 -11.14
CA ASP A 230 -0.89 10.02 -9.84
C ASP A 230 -0.21 10.95 -8.83
N SER A 231 -0.15 12.26 -9.15
CA SER A 231 0.41 13.31 -8.29
C SER A 231 -0.55 13.66 -7.14
N SER A 232 -0.94 12.67 -6.33
CA SER A 232 -1.67 12.91 -5.08
C SER A 232 -0.77 12.72 -3.85
N ASN A 233 -0.05 13.81 -3.54
CA ASN A 233 0.22 14.28 -2.18
C ASN A 233 1.00 13.39 -1.19
N SER A 234 2.09 12.72 -1.64
CA SER A 234 3.03 12.04 -0.73
C SER A 234 4.17 12.97 -0.27
N GLN A 235 3.84 14.05 0.44
CA GLN A 235 4.86 14.99 0.95
C GLN A 235 5.52 14.47 2.23
N ILE A 236 6.85 14.59 2.30
CA ILE A 236 7.68 14.21 3.44
C ILE A 236 7.83 15.42 4.37
N LEU A 237 7.54 15.23 5.66
CA LEU A 237 7.67 16.29 6.67
C LEU A 237 8.98 16.13 7.45
N ILE A 238 9.84 17.13 7.38
CA ILE A 238 11.18 17.10 8.01
C ILE A 238 11.31 18.30 8.96
N PRO A 239 11.47 18.09 10.28
CA PRO A 239 11.73 19.18 11.20
C PRO A 239 13.05 19.90 10.87
N PHE A 240 13.02 21.23 10.77
CA PHE A 240 14.17 22.08 10.47
C PHE A 240 14.97 22.37 11.75
N VAL A 241 15.73 21.38 12.22
CA VAL A 241 16.56 21.46 13.44
C VAL A 241 17.98 20.97 13.17
N GLU A 242 18.97 21.50 13.89
CA GLU A 242 20.41 21.19 13.68
C GLU A 242 20.73 19.69 13.71
N GLU A 243 20.00 18.93 14.53
CA GLU A 243 20.19 17.49 14.68
C GLU A 243 19.77 16.70 13.43
N ILE A 244 18.85 17.25 12.64
CA ILE A 244 18.30 16.59 11.45
C ILE A 244 18.86 17.23 10.18
N VAL A 245 18.86 18.56 10.09
CA VAL A 245 19.42 19.32 8.96
C VAL A 245 20.82 19.76 9.38
N THR A 246 21.82 19.04 8.89
CA THR A 246 23.21 19.21 9.35
C THR A 246 23.97 20.27 8.58
N GLU A 247 23.67 20.46 7.29
CA GLU A 247 24.36 21.41 6.41
C GLU A 247 23.35 22.00 5.42
N VAL A 248 23.44 23.30 5.16
CA VAL A 248 22.62 24.04 4.19
C VAL A 248 23.57 24.83 3.30
N ASP A 249 23.66 24.45 2.03
CA ASP A 249 24.50 25.10 1.02
C ASP A 249 23.61 25.95 0.10
N MET A 250 23.67 27.26 0.33
CA MET A 250 22.88 28.24 -0.43
C MET A 250 23.38 28.41 -1.87
N GLU A 251 24.67 28.17 -2.14
CA GLU A 251 25.26 28.30 -3.48
C GLU A 251 24.83 27.14 -4.38
N ARG A 252 24.83 25.92 -3.83
CA ARG A 252 24.43 24.70 -4.56
C ARG A 252 22.92 24.45 -4.57
N GLN A 253 22.17 25.19 -3.74
CA GLN A 253 20.74 24.97 -3.49
C GLN A 253 20.46 23.56 -2.95
N GLU A 254 21.30 23.11 -2.01
CA GLU A 254 21.24 21.76 -1.42
C GLU A 254 21.27 21.82 0.11
N MET A 255 20.59 20.90 0.77
CA MET A 255 20.71 20.68 2.20
C MET A 255 20.92 19.20 2.51
N GLN A 256 21.80 18.92 3.46
CA GLN A 256 22.11 17.57 3.92
C GLN A 256 21.40 17.26 5.23
N ILE A 257 20.74 16.11 5.26
CA ILE A 257 20.02 15.62 6.43
C ILE A 257 20.61 14.33 7.00
N THR A 258 20.51 14.18 8.31
CA THR A 258 20.80 12.95 9.08
C THR A 258 19.58 12.61 9.95
N PRO A 259 18.48 12.12 9.35
CA PRO A 259 17.25 11.83 10.07
C PRO A 259 17.41 10.60 10.99
N PRO A 260 16.75 10.58 12.16
CA PRO A 260 16.64 9.38 12.99
C PRO A 260 16.01 8.20 12.21
N LYS A 261 16.44 6.98 12.54
CA LYS A 261 15.91 5.75 11.92
C LYS A 261 14.39 5.74 11.99
N GLY A 262 13.74 5.51 10.84
CA GLY A 262 12.30 5.44 10.71
C GLY A 262 11.57 6.78 10.54
N LEU A 263 12.21 7.95 10.62
CA LEU A 263 11.53 9.24 10.40
C LEU A 263 10.94 9.34 8.98
N LEU A 264 11.73 8.97 7.96
CA LEU A 264 11.28 8.96 6.56
C LEU A 264 10.20 7.88 6.31
N GLU A 265 10.25 6.75 7.04
CA GLU A 265 9.27 5.65 6.95
C GLU A 265 7.96 5.95 7.71
N LEU A 266 8.00 6.77 8.75
CA LEU A 266 6.79 7.24 9.43
C LEU A 266 5.99 8.19 8.52
N ASN A 267 6.69 8.97 7.69
CA ASN A 267 6.09 9.86 6.72
C ASN A 267 5.54 9.12 5.49
N SER A 268 6.05 7.93 5.16
CA SER A 268 5.50 7.08 4.09
C SER A 268 4.16 6.41 4.46
N ARG A 269 3.61 6.68 5.65
CA ARG A 269 2.29 6.18 6.10
C ARG A 269 1.09 6.93 5.52
N SER A 270 1.12 7.28 4.24
CA SER A 270 -0.03 7.87 3.52
C SER A 270 -0.57 6.96 2.41
N THR A 271 -0.85 5.69 2.71
CA THR A 271 -1.71 4.84 1.84
C THR A 271 -2.67 3.90 2.56
N VAL A 272 -2.64 3.76 3.90
CA VAL A 272 -3.61 2.91 4.60
C VAL A 272 -4.69 3.76 5.24
N GLY A 273 -5.72 4.04 4.44
CA GLY A 273 -7.07 4.55 4.73
C GLY A 273 -7.38 5.30 6.03
N SER A 274 -8.31 6.26 5.97
CA SER A 274 -8.77 7.02 7.14
C SER A 274 -9.12 6.10 8.33
N SER A 275 -9.02 6.58 9.58
CA SER A 275 -9.43 5.77 10.76
C SER A 275 -10.84 5.17 10.61
N LYS A 276 -11.70 5.85 9.85
CA LYS A 276 -13.03 5.37 9.45
C LYS A 276 -12.95 4.17 8.48
N GLU A 277 -12.10 4.21 7.46
CA GLU A 277 -11.87 3.08 6.55
C GLU A 277 -11.29 1.86 7.25
N ARG A 278 -10.35 2.03 8.19
CA ARG A 278 -9.81 0.90 8.97
C ARG A 278 -10.90 0.21 9.79
N ARG A 279 -11.72 0.98 10.52
CA ARG A 279 -12.88 0.46 11.26
C ARG A 279 -13.90 -0.22 10.34
N LEU A 280 -14.12 0.35 9.15
CA LEU A 280 -15.02 -0.24 8.16
C LEU A 280 -14.47 -1.57 7.63
N MET A 281 -13.17 -1.65 7.36
CA MET A 281 -12.50 -2.88 6.91
C MET A 281 -12.49 -3.94 8.00
N GLU A 282 -12.16 -3.58 9.24
CA GLU A 282 -12.26 -4.47 10.41
C GLU A 282 -13.68 -5.00 10.61
N TRP A 283 -14.68 -4.12 10.48
CA TRP A 283 -16.09 -4.51 10.58
C TRP A 283 -16.49 -5.46 9.44
N LYS A 284 -16.10 -5.15 8.19
CA LYS A 284 -16.33 -6.03 7.03
C LYS A 284 -15.69 -7.40 7.23
N GLN A 285 -14.44 -7.45 7.69
CA GLN A 285 -13.72 -8.69 7.98
C GLN A 285 -14.40 -9.49 9.10
N LYS A 286 -14.80 -8.83 10.19
CA LYS A 286 -15.52 -9.46 11.31
C LYS A 286 -16.86 -10.04 10.86
N LYS A 287 -17.62 -9.31 10.04
CA LYS A 287 -18.89 -9.78 9.47
C LYS A 287 -18.67 -11.00 8.56
N LYS A 288 -17.64 -10.97 7.70
CA LYS A 288 -17.26 -12.11 6.83
C LYS A 288 -16.87 -13.33 7.65
N SER A 289 -16.08 -13.15 8.70
CA SER A 289 -15.68 -14.21 9.62
C SER A 289 -16.88 -14.83 10.37
N GLN A 290 -17.81 -14.00 10.84
CA GLN A 290 -19.05 -14.48 11.48
C GLN A 290 -19.93 -15.29 10.52
N GLN A 291 -20.06 -14.86 9.26
CA GLN A 291 -20.81 -15.59 8.23
C GLN A 291 -20.16 -16.94 7.90
N ARG A 292 -18.83 -16.99 7.82
CA ARG A 292 -18.06 -18.22 7.64
C ARG A 292 -18.28 -19.18 8.81
N LEU A 293 -18.19 -18.68 10.05
CA LEU A 293 -18.46 -19.49 11.25
C LEU A 293 -19.89 -20.05 11.27
N ALA A 294 -20.90 -19.26 10.89
CA ALA A 294 -22.27 -19.73 10.82
C ALA A 294 -22.46 -20.84 9.77
N THR A 295 -21.83 -20.67 8.61
CA THR A 295 -21.83 -21.69 7.53
C THR A 295 -21.13 -22.96 7.98
N ALA A 296 -19.95 -22.84 8.60
CA ALA A 296 -19.18 -23.96 9.14
C ALA A 296 -19.97 -24.73 10.19
N LYS A 297 -20.66 -24.05 11.12
CA LYS A 297 -21.52 -24.71 12.12
C LYS A 297 -22.64 -25.53 11.49
N LYS A 298 -23.26 -25.03 10.42
CA LYS A 298 -24.30 -25.76 9.69
C LYS A 298 -23.73 -27.04 9.08
N ILE A 299 -22.60 -26.95 8.38
CA ILE A 299 -21.93 -28.09 7.75
C ILE A 299 -21.46 -29.10 8.79
N LEU A 300 -20.84 -28.65 9.89
CA LEU A 300 -20.43 -29.52 10.99
C LEU A 300 -21.62 -30.29 11.59
N ASN A 301 -22.78 -29.65 11.71
CA ASN A 301 -23.99 -30.33 12.17
C ASN A 301 -24.51 -31.36 11.15
N GLU A 302 -24.49 -31.04 9.85
CA GLU A 302 -24.82 -31.97 8.76
C GLU A 302 -23.86 -33.17 8.70
N MET A 303 -22.59 -32.96 9.05
CA MET A 303 -21.55 -33.99 9.12
C MET A 303 -21.50 -34.72 10.47
N GLU A 304 -22.50 -34.54 11.35
CA GLU A 304 -22.59 -35.19 12.67
C GLU A 304 -21.41 -34.89 13.62
N GLN A 305 -20.73 -33.74 13.44
CA GLN A 305 -19.58 -33.31 14.24
C GLN A 305 -20.02 -32.51 15.48
N SER A 306 -20.96 -33.05 16.27
CA SER A 306 -21.53 -32.38 17.45
C SER A 306 -20.48 -32.05 18.53
N HIS A 307 -19.46 -32.90 18.68
CA HIS A 307 -18.38 -32.72 19.67
C HIS A 307 -17.60 -31.42 19.46
N ILE A 308 -17.43 -30.95 18.22
CA ILE A 308 -16.79 -29.66 17.95
C ILE A 308 -17.68 -28.50 18.39
N LEU A 309 -18.97 -28.60 18.11
CA LEU A 309 -19.95 -27.58 18.50
C LEU A 309 -20.07 -27.51 20.03
N ASP A 310 -20.03 -28.64 20.71
CA ASP A 310 -20.04 -28.72 22.17
C ASP A 310 -18.73 -28.26 22.80
N ALA A 311 -17.58 -28.53 22.18
CA ALA A 311 -16.31 -27.93 22.56
C ALA A 311 -16.39 -26.39 22.47
N LEU A 312 -16.94 -25.84 21.40
CA LEU A 312 -17.11 -24.40 21.21
C LEU A 312 -18.09 -23.76 22.21
N ARG A 313 -19.14 -24.48 22.61
CA ARG A 313 -20.11 -24.02 23.63
C ARG A 313 -19.48 -23.97 25.01
N LEU A 314 -18.74 -25.02 25.38
CA LEU A 314 -18.17 -25.24 26.71
C LEU A 314 -16.80 -24.58 26.91
N ALA A 315 -16.18 -24.07 25.85
CA ALA A 315 -14.87 -23.40 25.92
C ALA A 315 -14.91 -22.12 26.78
N PRO A 316 -13.88 -21.85 27.60
CA PRO A 316 -13.71 -20.56 28.26
C PRO A 316 -13.51 -19.43 27.24
N LYS A 317 -13.72 -18.18 27.66
CA LYS A 317 -13.84 -17.02 26.75
C LYS A 317 -12.70 -16.88 25.74
N ALA A 318 -11.45 -17.05 26.16
CA ALA A 318 -10.28 -16.93 25.28
C ALA A 318 -10.19 -18.09 24.27
N GLN A 319 -10.31 -19.34 24.73
CA GLN A 319 -10.29 -20.54 23.89
C GLN A 319 -11.48 -20.56 22.94
N LYS A 320 -12.65 -20.08 23.36
CA LYS A 320 -13.84 -19.97 22.52
C LYS A 320 -13.62 -19.03 21.34
N ILE A 321 -12.94 -17.90 21.56
CA ILE A 321 -12.58 -16.96 20.49
C ILE A 321 -11.56 -17.61 19.54
N SER A 322 -10.55 -18.29 20.10
CA SER A 322 -9.53 -19.00 19.31
C SER A 322 -10.14 -20.10 18.43
N LEU A 323 -10.93 -21.00 19.02
CA LEU A 323 -11.59 -22.10 18.30
C LEU A 323 -12.61 -21.58 17.27
N ALA A 324 -13.36 -20.50 17.59
CA ALA A 324 -14.23 -19.86 16.62
C ALA A 324 -13.46 -19.30 15.42
N LYS A 325 -12.27 -18.74 15.64
CA LYS A 325 -11.39 -18.24 14.57
C LYS A 325 -10.87 -19.40 13.71
N GLN A 326 -10.42 -20.50 14.32
CA GLN A 326 -10.00 -21.72 13.61
C GLN A 326 -11.13 -22.30 12.75
N ILE A 327 -12.33 -22.48 13.32
CA ILE A 327 -13.48 -22.99 12.56
C ILE A 327 -13.86 -22.05 11.39
N ALA A 328 -13.70 -20.74 11.57
CA ALA A 328 -14.01 -19.77 10.52
C ALA A 328 -12.94 -19.66 9.42
N SER A 329 -11.71 -20.12 9.65
CA SER A 329 -10.64 -20.15 8.65
C SER A 329 -10.69 -21.39 7.75
N ILE A 330 -11.26 -22.49 8.23
CA ILE A 330 -11.35 -23.75 7.48
C ILE A 330 -12.47 -23.69 6.42
N ASP A 331 -12.17 -24.17 5.20
CA ASP A 331 -13.17 -24.40 4.16
C ASP A 331 -13.92 -25.72 4.39
N PHE A 332 -14.91 -25.70 5.27
CA PHE A 332 -15.72 -26.89 5.57
C PHE A 332 -16.56 -27.39 4.38
N ARG A 333 -16.80 -26.55 3.35
CA ARG A 333 -17.48 -27.03 2.12
C ARG A 333 -16.54 -27.95 1.34
N LEU A 334 -15.28 -27.54 1.19
CA LEU A 334 -14.25 -28.36 0.59
C LEU A 334 -14.03 -29.65 1.40
N PHE A 335 -13.97 -29.52 2.73
CA PHE A 335 -13.82 -30.66 3.64
C PHE A 335 -14.93 -31.70 3.47
N GLN A 336 -16.19 -31.27 3.55
CA GLN A 336 -17.37 -32.14 3.38
C GLN A 336 -17.35 -32.84 2.03
N TYR A 337 -17.01 -32.08 0.97
CA TYR A 337 -16.90 -32.63 -0.37
C TYR A 337 -15.82 -33.71 -0.47
N ALA A 338 -14.62 -33.45 0.06
CA ALA A 338 -13.48 -34.34 0.00
C ALA A 338 -13.75 -35.67 0.74
N ILE A 339 -14.35 -35.61 1.93
CA ILE A 339 -14.75 -36.82 2.67
C ILE A 339 -15.77 -37.64 1.89
N ASN A 340 -16.78 -37.00 1.30
CA ASN A 340 -17.84 -37.70 0.57
C ASN A 340 -17.38 -38.35 -0.75
N ASN A 341 -16.17 -38.04 -1.24
CA ASN A 341 -15.65 -38.56 -2.51
C ASN A 341 -14.32 -39.32 -2.38
N LEU A 342 -13.92 -39.64 -1.14
CA LEU A 342 -12.62 -40.25 -0.85
C LEU A 342 -12.44 -41.63 -1.50
N ASP A 343 -13.48 -42.46 -1.54
CA ASP A 343 -13.42 -43.84 -2.05
C ASP A 343 -13.26 -43.93 -3.58
N LYS A 344 -13.44 -42.82 -4.31
CA LYS A 344 -13.38 -42.79 -5.78
C LYS A 344 -11.98 -42.51 -6.35
N HIS A 345 -11.02 -42.07 -5.53
CA HIS A 345 -9.78 -41.43 -6.00
C HIS A 345 -8.49 -41.96 -5.35
N ILE A 346 -8.48 -43.25 -4.98
CA ILE A 346 -7.51 -43.89 -4.07
C ILE A 346 -6.01 -43.64 -4.39
N ASN A 347 -5.60 -43.25 -5.61
CA ASN A 347 -4.18 -43.11 -5.99
C ASN A 347 -3.78 -41.77 -6.66
N GLY A 348 -4.18 -40.61 -6.12
CA GLY A 348 -3.58 -39.30 -6.43
C GLY A 348 -3.86 -38.69 -7.82
N LEU A 349 -4.04 -39.54 -8.82
CA LEU A 349 -4.64 -39.28 -10.12
C LEU A 349 -5.91 -40.14 -10.20
N SER A 350 -6.95 -39.68 -10.90
CA SER A 350 -8.04 -40.59 -11.24
C SER A 350 -7.46 -41.81 -11.95
N GLN A 351 -8.07 -42.99 -11.80
CA GLN A 351 -7.65 -44.19 -12.53
C GLN A 351 -7.57 -43.94 -14.04
N ASP A 352 -8.39 -43.02 -14.55
CA ASP A 352 -8.42 -42.60 -15.95
C ASP A 352 -7.21 -41.74 -16.32
N MET A 353 -6.86 -40.73 -15.53
CA MET A 353 -5.66 -39.92 -15.77
C MET A 353 -4.38 -40.73 -15.65
N ALA A 354 -4.27 -41.66 -14.69
CA ALA A 354 -3.10 -42.53 -14.57
C ALA A 354 -2.89 -43.42 -15.82
N LYS A 355 -3.99 -43.88 -16.45
CA LYS A 355 -3.94 -44.62 -17.72
C LYS A 355 -3.57 -43.74 -18.93
N ASN A 356 -4.01 -42.49 -18.92
CA ASN A 356 -3.83 -41.57 -20.05
C ASN A 356 -2.52 -40.79 -20.00
N PHE A 357 -1.88 -40.69 -18.83
CA PHE A 357 -0.63 -39.95 -18.66
C PHE A 357 0.50 -40.40 -19.60
N PRO A 358 0.73 -41.71 -19.85
CA PRO A 358 1.70 -42.17 -20.85
C PRO A 358 1.42 -41.66 -22.27
N LEU A 359 0.15 -41.47 -22.65
CA LEU A 359 -0.22 -40.90 -23.96
C LEU A 359 0.14 -39.41 -24.03
N LEU A 360 -0.10 -38.66 -22.95
CA LEU A 360 0.30 -37.26 -22.84
C LEU A 360 1.83 -37.11 -22.94
N LEU A 361 2.58 -38.00 -22.27
CA LEU A 361 4.04 -38.04 -22.36
C LEU A 361 4.55 -38.35 -23.77
N LYS A 362 3.85 -39.21 -24.52
CA LYS A 362 4.21 -39.54 -25.91
C LYS A 362 4.12 -38.33 -26.83
N ASN A 363 3.14 -37.45 -26.59
CA ASN A 363 2.91 -36.23 -27.36
C ASN A 363 3.61 -35.00 -26.79
N ALA A 364 4.44 -35.16 -25.76
CA ALA A 364 5.10 -34.05 -25.09
C ALA A 364 6.12 -33.37 -26.01
N MET A 365 6.11 -32.03 -26.01
CA MET A 365 7.15 -31.22 -26.63
C MET A 365 8.46 -31.43 -25.88
N LYS A 366 9.50 -31.89 -26.57
CA LYS A 366 10.83 -32.09 -25.98
C LYS A 366 11.67 -30.83 -26.14
N VAL A 367 12.23 -30.35 -25.04
CA VAL A 367 12.98 -29.09 -24.97
C VAL A 367 14.29 -29.35 -24.25
N SER A 368 15.40 -28.78 -24.73
CA SER A 368 16.69 -28.87 -24.04
C SER A 368 16.76 -27.83 -22.91
N HIS A 369 17.61 -28.07 -21.91
CA HIS A 369 17.83 -27.08 -20.86
C HIS A 369 18.41 -25.75 -21.40
N GLU A 370 19.18 -25.81 -22.49
CA GLU A 370 19.73 -24.64 -23.19
C GLU A 370 18.64 -23.82 -23.91
N SER A 371 17.64 -24.50 -24.49
CA SER A 371 16.47 -23.85 -25.10
C SER A 371 15.69 -23.01 -24.09
N LEU A 372 15.61 -23.44 -22.82
CA LEU A 372 14.91 -22.69 -21.76
C LEU A 372 15.68 -21.42 -21.40
N LEU A 373 17.00 -21.55 -21.26
CA LEU A 373 17.91 -20.45 -20.93
C LEU A 373 18.05 -19.40 -22.04
N GLY A 374 17.46 -19.63 -23.23
CA GLY A 374 17.62 -18.73 -24.38
C GLY A 374 19.04 -18.73 -24.92
N LYS A 375 19.84 -19.76 -24.60
CA LYS A 375 21.24 -19.90 -25.01
C LYS A 375 21.42 -20.74 -26.27
N GLU A 376 20.37 -21.44 -26.70
CA GLU A 376 20.40 -22.12 -28.00
C GLU A 376 20.51 -21.08 -29.12
N SER A 377 21.55 -21.20 -29.94
CA SER A 377 21.64 -20.52 -31.24
C SER A 377 20.35 -20.74 -32.02
N GLU A 378 19.87 -19.71 -32.73
CA GLU A 378 18.67 -19.53 -33.59
C GLU A 378 18.15 -20.70 -34.49
N ARG A 379 18.52 -21.96 -34.24
CA ARG A 379 18.27 -23.11 -35.11
C ARG A 379 16.83 -23.63 -35.05
N ASN A 380 16.06 -23.33 -34.00
CA ASN A 380 14.68 -23.80 -33.90
C ASN A 380 13.68 -22.63 -33.96
N LYS A 381 13.33 -22.25 -35.20
CA LYS A 381 12.37 -21.19 -35.50
C LYS A 381 11.04 -21.36 -34.74
N PHE A 382 10.59 -22.60 -34.56
CA PHE A 382 9.38 -22.91 -33.80
C PHE A 382 9.51 -22.53 -32.32
N HIS A 383 10.64 -22.81 -31.67
CA HIS A 383 10.88 -22.40 -30.28
C HIS A 383 10.92 -20.87 -30.14
N GLN A 384 11.46 -20.18 -31.14
CA GLN A 384 11.50 -18.72 -31.16
C GLN A 384 10.10 -18.11 -31.27
N GLU A 385 9.28 -18.60 -32.21
CA GLU A 385 7.88 -18.15 -32.38
C GLU A 385 7.07 -18.34 -31.08
N LEU A 386 7.25 -19.49 -30.42
CA LEU A 386 6.62 -19.73 -29.11
C LEU A 386 7.14 -18.76 -28.05
N ARG A 387 8.46 -18.57 -27.95
CA ARG A 387 9.06 -17.66 -26.98
C ARG A 387 8.57 -16.22 -27.17
N GLU A 388 8.47 -15.74 -28.40
CA GLU A 388 7.93 -14.41 -28.74
C GLU A 388 6.47 -14.28 -28.29
N LYS A 389 5.62 -15.28 -28.59
CA LYS A 389 4.23 -15.33 -28.11
C LYS A 389 4.15 -15.32 -26.58
N GLY A 390 5.03 -16.05 -25.91
CA GLY A 390 5.11 -16.05 -24.46
C GLY A 390 5.55 -14.70 -23.89
N LEU A 391 6.57 -14.07 -24.49
CA LEU A 391 7.02 -12.74 -24.08
C LEU A 391 5.92 -11.70 -24.24
N GLU A 392 5.13 -11.77 -25.31
CA GLU A 392 3.96 -10.91 -25.52
C GLU A 392 2.90 -11.08 -24.43
N LEU A 393 2.61 -12.32 -24.00
CA LEU A 393 1.68 -12.57 -22.89
C LEU A 393 2.19 -11.99 -21.57
N LEU A 394 3.49 -12.15 -21.31
CA LEU A 394 4.12 -11.69 -20.08
C LEU A 394 4.20 -10.15 -20.04
N SER A 395 4.61 -9.50 -21.13
CA SER A 395 4.72 -8.04 -21.23
C SER A 395 3.37 -7.34 -21.13
N ASN A 396 2.32 -7.94 -21.72
CA ASN A 396 0.94 -7.47 -21.60
C ASN A 396 0.31 -7.76 -20.24
N SER A 397 1.07 -8.27 -19.26
CA SER A 397 0.60 -8.61 -17.91
C SER A 397 -0.58 -9.59 -17.90
N LYS A 398 -0.65 -10.51 -18.87
CA LYS A 398 -1.72 -11.52 -18.99
C LYS A 398 -1.44 -12.80 -18.21
N ALA A 399 -0.32 -12.87 -17.49
CA ALA A 399 0.09 -14.03 -16.73
C ALA A 399 0.31 -13.69 -15.25
N ALA A 400 -0.11 -14.59 -14.37
CA ALA A 400 0.18 -14.54 -12.94
C ALA A 400 0.96 -15.79 -12.52
N ILE A 401 1.72 -15.68 -11.43
CA ILE A 401 2.56 -16.76 -10.92
C ILE A 401 2.18 -17.05 -9.46
N VAL A 402 2.08 -18.33 -9.12
CA VAL A 402 1.93 -18.83 -7.76
C VAL A 402 3.08 -19.75 -7.43
N LEU A 403 3.93 -19.29 -6.52
CA LEU A 403 5.03 -20.04 -5.95
C LEU A 403 4.57 -20.71 -4.66
N ILE A 404 4.62 -22.04 -4.63
CA ILE A 404 4.33 -22.83 -3.43
C ILE A 404 5.67 -23.20 -2.79
N ILE A 405 5.86 -22.73 -1.56
CA ILE A 405 7.06 -22.96 -0.76
C ILE A 405 6.74 -24.10 0.20
N ASP A 406 7.01 -25.33 -0.28
CA ASP A 406 6.79 -26.56 0.49
C ASP A 406 7.98 -26.86 1.42
N GLU A 407 7.68 -27.33 2.62
CA GLU A 407 8.68 -27.72 3.63
C GLU A 407 8.98 -29.21 3.51
N LYS A 408 9.73 -29.61 2.48
CA LYS A 408 10.22 -30.99 2.44
C LYS A 408 11.29 -31.21 3.50
N ASN A 409 11.06 -32.22 4.34
CA ASN A 409 12.11 -33.02 4.99
C ASN A 409 13.17 -32.29 5.83
N LYS A 410 12.89 -31.11 6.40
CA LYS A 410 13.68 -30.62 7.55
C LYS A 410 12.91 -30.93 8.83
N ILE A 411 13.33 -31.98 9.52
CA ILE A 411 12.88 -32.31 10.88
C ILE A 411 13.34 -31.14 11.77
N GLY A 412 12.50 -30.14 11.90
CA GLY A 412 12.79 -28.91 12.62
C GLY A 412 11.91 -27.78 12.10
N TYR A 413 10.90 -27.39 12.88
CA TYR A 413 10.11 -26.18 12.66
C TYR A 413 11.01 -24.96 12.87
N SER A 414 11.82 -24.60 11.87
CA SER A 414 12.56 -23.35 11.89
C SER A 414 11.67 -22.24 11.35
N SER A 415 11.43 -21.22 12.18
CA SER A 415 10.78 -19.97 11.79
C SER A 415 11.64 -19.09 10.87
N GLU A 416 12.91 -19.46 10.68
CA GLU A 416 13.85 -18.73 9.84
C GLU A 416 13.80 -19.21 8.38
N ILE A 417 14.04 -18.26 7.47
CA ILE A 417 14.22 -18.52 6.05
C ILE A 417 15.65 -19.01 5.87
N ASP A 418 15.82 -20.22 5.36
CA ASP A 418 17.15 -20.75 5.07
C ASP A 418 17.80 -20.04 3.87
N ASP A 419 19.12 -20.13 3.77
CA ASP A 419 19.87 -19.41 2.74
C ASP A 419 19.56 -19.94 1.33
N ASP A 420 19.16 -21.22 1.21
CA ASP A 420 18.70 -21.79 -0.06
C ASP A 420 17.45 -21.07 -0.58
N LEU A 421 16.48 -20.83 0.30
CA LEU A 421 15.26 -20.09 -0.03
C LEU A 421 15.60 -18.62 -0.32
N LYS A 422 16.48 -17.98 0.45
CA LYS A 422 16.92 -16.59 0.20
C LYS A 422 17.54 -16.43 -1.19
N ASN A 423 18.46 -17.30 -1.55
CA ASN A 423 19.13 -17.28 -2.85
C ASN A 423 18.12 -17.50 -3.97
N SER A 424 17.25 -18.50 -3.83
CA SER A 424 16.21 -18.79 -4.82
C SER A 424 15.27 -17.60 -5.03
N LEU A 425 14.86 -16.90 -3.96
CA LEU A 425 14.00 -15.72 -4.07
C LEU A 425 14.70 -14.52 -4.71
N SER A 426 16.01 -14.36 -4.47
CA SER A 426 16.81 -13.34 -5.14
C SER A 426 16.87 -13.59 -6.64
N ASP A 427 17.20 -14.81 -7.05
CA ASP A 427 17.27 -15.22 -8.46
C ASP A 427 15.91 -15.03 -9.17
N ILE A 428 14.82 -15.39 -8.49
CA ILE A 428 13.45 -15.19 -8.99
C ILE A 428 13.14 -13.69 -9.13
N GLY A 429 13.52 -12.88 -8.14
CA GLY A 429 13.33 -11.43 -8.16
C GLY A 429 14.01 -10.80 -9.38
N GLU A 430 15.28 -11.11 -9.60
CA GLU A 430 16.04 -10.65 -10.78
C GLU A 430 15.36 -11.08 -12.09
N HIS A 431 14.98 -12.34 -12.22
CA HIS A 431 14.35 -12.84 -13.45
C HIS A 431 12.97 -12.23 -13.73
N LEU A 432 12.19 -11.96 -12.68
CA LEU A 432 10.86 -11.38 -12.82
C LEU A 432 10.90 -9.86 -13.02
N MET A 433 11.95 -9.17 -12.59
CA MET A 433 12.13 -7.74 -12.86
C MET A 433 12.23 -7.43 -14.36
N ASP A 434 12.97 -8.25 -15.12
CA ASP A 434 13.28 -8.02 -16.55
C ASP A 434 12.06 -8.07 -17.49
N SER A 435 10.88 -8.38 -16.96
CA SER A 435 9.71 -8.84 -17.72
C SER A 435 8.40 -8.16 -17.32
N GLY A 436 8.49 -7.08 -16.52
CA GLY A 436 7.37 -6.24 -16.13
C GLY A 436 6.70 -6.63 -14.80
N SER A 437 5.82 -5.74 -14.31
CA SER A 437 5.09 -5.91 -13.03
C SER A 437 3.95 -6.94 -13.20
N ARG A 438 4.26 -8.21 -12.94
CA ARG A 438 3.31 -9.34 -13.01
C ARG A 438 2.77 -9.72 -11.61
N PRO A 439 1.49 -10.12 -11.48
CA PRO A 439 0.95 -10.66 -10.24
C PRO A 439 1.73 -11.88 -9.73
N PHE A 440 2.17 -11.81 -8.48
CA PHE A 440 2.97 -12.85 -7.85
C PHE A 440 2.37 -13.27 -6.51
N VAL A 441 2.10 -14.56 -6.34
CA VAL A 441 1.53 -15.14 -5.12
C VAL A 441 2.51 -16.12 -4.53
N MET A 442 2.84 -15.96 -3.27
CA MET A 442 3.65 -16.91 -2.50
C MET A 442 2.75 -17.62 -1.51
N VAL A 443 2.76 -18.95 -1.54
CA VAL A 443 2.02 -19.78 -0.59
C VAL A 443 3.02 -20.49 0.31
N THR A 444 2.92 -20.29 1.62
CA THR A 444 3.86 -20.87 2.60
C THR A 444 3.17 -21.21 3.91
N ALA A 445 3.87 -21.94 4.79
CA ALA A 445 3.36 -22.30 6.12
C ALA A 445 3.12 -21.05 6.99
N ALA A 446 2.08 -21.10 7.83
CA ALA A 446 1.63 -19.99 8.68
C ALA A 446 2.76 -19.30 9.47
N HIS A 447 3.66 -20.11 10.04
CA HIS A 447 4.75 -19.65 10.89
C HIS A 447 5.88 -18.92 10.12
N LYS A 448 5.91 -19.00 8.79
CA LYS A 448 6.89 -18.32 7.92
C LYS A 448 6.35 -17.06 7.26
N VAL A 449 5.04 -16.84 7.26
CA VAL A 449 4.42 -15.70 6.57
C VAL A 449 5.01 -14.37 7.06
N GLU A 450 5.12 -14.16 8.37
CA GLU A 450 5.66 -12.91 8.92
C GLU A 450 7.15 -12.73 8.64
N THR A 451 7.95 -13.80 8.78
CA THR A 451 9.39 -13.78 8.49
C THR A 451 9.65 -13.49 7.02
N LEU A 452 8.90 -14.13 6.11
CA LEU A 452 8.99 -13.94 4.66
C LEU A 452 8.58 -12.53 4.25
N GLN A 453 7.48 -12.02 4.82
CA GLN A 453 7.06 -10.63 4.62
C GLN A 453 8.12 -9.64 5.06
N LYS A 454 8.77 -9.89 6.21
CA LYS A 454 9.85 -9.04 6.69
C LYS A 454 11.05 -9.10 5.74
N TYR A 455 11.49 -10.29 5.36
CA TYR A 455 12.61 -10.48 4.45
C TYR A 455 12.39 -9.79 3.10
N LEU A 456 11.20 -9.90 2.51
CA LEU A 456 10.87 -9.20 1.27
C LEU A 456 10.91 -7.67 1.43
N ARG A 457 10.37 -7.13 2.53
CA ARG A 457 10.46 -5.68 2.81
C ARG A 457 11.91 -5.21 2.97
N ASP A 458 12.72 -5.97 3.70
CA ASP A 458 14.12 -5.63 3.96
C ASP A 458 14.96 -5.64 2.66
N ASN A 459 14.49 -6.32 1.61
CA ASN A 459 15.12 -6.39 0.29
C ASN A 459 14.32 -5.62 -0.79
N ASP A 460 13.47 -4.66 -0.40
CA ASP A 460 12.66 -3.84 -1.32
C ASP A 460 11.86 -4.67 -2.35
N TYR A 461 11.35 -5.82 -1.91
CA TYR A 461 10.62 -6.80 -2.73
C TYR A 461 11.39 -7.24 -3.98
N PHE A 462 12.72 -7.12 -3.99
CA PHE A 462 13.57 -7.34 -5.15
C PHE A 462 13.15 -6.50 -6.37
N GLY A 463 12.65 -5.29 -6.15
CA GLY A 463 12.14 -4.40 -7.20
C GLY A 463 10.77 -4.78 -7.77
N LEU A 464 10.15 -5.86 -7.29
CA LEU A 464 8.81 -6.26 -7.70
C LEU A 464 7.73 -5.34 -7.10
N ASP A 465 6.62 -5.22 -7.83
CA ASP A 465 5.48 -4.43 -7.38
C ASP A 465 4.75 -5.08 -6.20
N HIS A 466 5.00 -4.57 -5.00
CA HIS A 466 4.40 -5.06 -3.77
C HIS A 466 2.85 -4.99 -3.77
N GLN A 467 2.22 -4.14 -4.60
CA GLN A 467 0.76 -4.07 -4.70
C GLN A 467 0.17 -5.26 -5.46
N LYS A 468 0.96 -5.88 -6.33
CA LYS A 468 0.62 -7.10 -7.07
C LYS A 468 1.27 -8.35 -6.47
N MET A 469 1.72 -8.27 -5.22
CA MET A 469 2.31 -9.38 -4.51
C MET A 469 1.43 -9.82 -3.33
N TRP A 470 1.14 -11.13 -3.25
CA TRP A 470 0.40 -11.72 -2.14
C TRP A 470 1.23 -12.80 -1.46
N ILE A 471 1.30 -12.77 -0.14
CA ILE A 471 1.88 -13.85 0.66
C ILE A 471 0.73 -14.46 1.46
N LEU A 472 0.45 -15.73 1.17
CA LEU A 472 -0.69 -16.46 1.70
C LEU A 472 -0.22 -17.61 2.58
N GLU A 473 -0.95 -17.82 3.67
CA GLU A 473 -0.88 -19.04 4.44
C GLU A 473 -1.46 -20.20 3.61
N GLU A 474 -0.73 -21.31 3.57
CA GLU A 474 -1.19 -22.55 2.97
C GLU A 474 -2.53 -23.01 3.57
N GLY A 475 -3.47 -23.39 2.71
CA GLY A 475 -4.76 -23.91 3.14
C GLY A 475 -4.60 -25.22 3.92
N ARG A 476 -5.33 -25.33 5.04
CA ARG A 476 -5.36 -26.53 5.89
C ARG A 476 -6.76 -27.09 6.00
N LEU A 477 -6.85 -28.42 6.12
CA LEU A 477 -8.10 -29.13 6.38
C LEU A 477 -8.00 -29.96 7.66
N PRO A 478 -9.13 -30.23 8.32
CA PRO A 478 -9.16 -31.07 9.50
C PRO A 478 -8.66 -32.49 9.23
N VAL A 479 -7.90 -33.03 10.18
CA VAL A 479 -7.58 -34.46 10.27
C VAL A 479 -8.75 -35.17 10.94
N PHE A 480 -9.08 -36.36 10.43
CA PHE A 480 -10.24 -37.12 10.88
C PHE A 480 -9.90 -38.59 11.12
N SER A 481 -10.69 -39.25 11.96
CA SER A 481 -10.60 -40.70 12.15
C SER A 481 -11.15 -41.44 10.93
N ARG A 482 -10.48 -42.53 10.52
CA ARG A 482 -10.97 -43.40 9.46
C ARG A 482 -12.38 -43.91 9.82
N PRO A 483 -13.35 -43.87 8.89
CA PRO A 483 -14.67 -44.42 9.14
C PRO A 483 -14.55 -45.93 9.43
N SER A 484 -15.24 -46.39 10.47
CA SER A 484 -15.40 -47.81 10.78
C SER A 484 -16.82 -48.27 10.42
N GLU A 485 -17.06 -49.57 10.32
CA GLU A 485 -18.39 -50.13 10.00
C GLU A 485 -19.52 -49.65 10.93
N GLN A 486 -19.18 -49.07 12.08
CA GLN A 486 -20.12 -48.68 13.14
C GLN A 486 -20.07 -47.17 13.49
N SER A 487 -19.21 -46.36 12.85
CA SER A 487 -19.12 -44.92 13.16
C SER A 487 -18.67 -44.06 12.00
N SER A 488 -19.30 -42.88 11.87
CA SER A 488 -18.94 -41.84 10.91
C SER A 488 -17.56 -41.24 11.25
N SER A 489 -16.88 -40.70 10.24
CA SER A 489 -15.58 -40.05 10.41
C SER A 489 -15.68 -38.88 11.40
N LYS A 490 -14.81 -38.83 12.41
CA LYS A 490 -14.78 -37.74 13.39
C LYS A 490 -13.56 -36.87 13.18
N VAL A 491 -13.76 -35.55 13.12
CA VAL A 491 -12.67 -34.56 13.16
C VAL A 491 -12.01 -34.57 14.54
N LEU A 492 -10.70 -34.43 14.56
CA LEU A 492 -9.90 -34.62 15.76
C LEU A 492 -9.33 -33.30 16.30
N PHE A 493 -9.02 -33.28 17.59
CA PHE A 493 -8.36 -32.16 18.25
C PHE A 493 -6.88 -32.47 18.45
N LYS A 494 -6.03 -31.46 18.24
CA LYS A 494 -4.59 -31.53 18.55
C LYS A 494 -4.35 -31.31 20.05
N SER A 495 -5.12 -30.41 20.65
CA SER A 495 -5.13 -30.11 22.08
C SER A 495 -6.53 -29.65 22.49
N PRO A 496 -6.85 -29.52 23.79
CA PRO A 496 -8.15 -29.01 24.23
C PRO A 496 -8.53 -27.69 23.53
N PHE A 497 -9.62 -27.73 22.77
CA PHE A 497 -10.13 -26.59 21.98
C PHE A 497 -9.23 -26.13 20.80
N GLU A 498 -8.29 -26.95 20.34
CA GLU A 498 -7.47 -26.73 19.13
C GLU A 498 -7.67 -27.89 18.15
N LEU A 499 -8.20 -27.59 16.94
CA LEU A 499 -8.42 -28.62 15.92
C LEU A 499 -7.08 -29.18 15.40
N LEU A 500 -7.05 -30.48 15.11
CA LEU A 500 -5.93 -31.09 14.41
C LEU A 500 -6.14 -30.86 12.91
N GLU A 501 -5.23 -30.09 12.30
CA GLU A 501 -5.31 -29.69 10.90
C GLU A 501 -4.02 -30.08 10.17
N ALA A 502 -4.13 -30.45 8.90
CA ALA A 502 -3.00 -30.76 8.03
C ALA A 502 -3.05 -29.91 6.74
N PRO A 503 -1.88 -29.61 6.14
CA PRO A 503 -1.81 -29.03 4.80
C PRO A 503 -2.65 -29.78 3.78
N ILE A 504 -3.40 -29.04 2.96
CA ILE A 504 -4.16 -29.61 1.85
C ILE A 504 -3.23 -30.19 0.78
N GLY A 505 -2.01 -29.65 0.68
CA GLY A 505 -1.12 -29.91 -0.44
C GLY A 505 -1.32 -28.89 -1.56
N PRO A 506 -0.48 -28.97 -2.61
CA PRO A 506 -0.30 -27.87 -3.54
C PRO A 506 -1.50 -27.65 -4.49
N GLY A 507 -2.36 -28.65 -4.69
CA GLY A 507 -3.64 -28.48 -5.39
C GLY A 507 -4.62 -27.58 -4.63
N GLY A 508 -4.44 -27.41 -3.32
CA GLY A 508 -5.23 -26.50 -2.48
C GLY A 508 -5.17 -25.03 -2.91
N VAL A 509 -4.23 -24.66 -3.79
CA VAL A 509 -4.09 -23.32 -4.35
C VAL A 509 -5.38 -22.79 -4.98
N LEU A 510 -6.15 -23.64 -5.68
CA LEU A 510 -7.41 -23.22 -6.29
C LEU A 510 -8.43 -22.76 -5.23
N SER A 511 -8.59 -23.57 -4.17
CA SER A 511 -9.48 -23.22 -3.06
C SER A 511 -8.99 -21.97 -2.35
N LEU A 512 -7.67 -21.86 -2.12
CA LEU A 512 -7.06 -20.71 -1.46
C LEU A 512 -7.30 -19.40 -2.22
N LEU A 513 -7.03 -19.37 -3.53
CA LEU A 513 -7.23 -18.19 -4.38
C LEU A 513 -8.71 -17.79 -4.46
N SER A 514 -9.62 -18.77 -4.55
CA SER A 514 -11.06 -18.51 -4.55
C SER A 514 -11.55 -17.99 -3.20
N PHE A 515 -11.13 -18.61 -2.09
CA PHE A 515 -11.52 -18.24 -0.73
C PHE A 515 -11.07 -16.83 -0.34
N GLN A 516 -9.90 -16.41 -0.84
CA GLN A 516 -9.34 -15.07 -0.65
C GLN A 516 -9.79 -14.05 -1.71
N LYS A 517 -10.58 -14.45 -2.72
CA LYS A 517 -11.01 -13.61 -3.85
C LYS A 517 -9.87 -13.07 -4.72
N ILE A 518 -8.72 -13.74 -4.70
CA ILE A 518 -7.59 -13.38 -5.56
C ILE A 518 -7.88 -13.77 -7.00
N LEU A 519 -8.62 -14.86 -7.21
CA LEU A 519 -9.10 -15.22 -8.55
C LEU A 519 -10.01 -14.12 -9.15
N ASP A 520 -10.84 -13.46 -8.34
CA ASP A 520 -11.65 -12.32 -8.79
C ASP A 520 -10.76 -11.14 -9.21
N ALA A 521 -9.70 -10.86 -8.45
CA ALA A 521 -8.72 -9.82 -8.77
C ALA A 521 -8.00 -10.14 -10.09
N PHE A 522 -7.56 -11.39 -10.29
CA PHE A 522 -6.94 -11.82 -11.55
C PHE A 522 -7.87 -11.64 -12.76
N ASN A 523 -9.15 -11.96 -12.62
CA ASN A 523 -10.14 -11.69 -13.67
C ASN A 523 -10.27 -10.18 -13.96
N GLN A 524 -10.26 -9.33 -12.93
CA GLN A 524 -10.32 -7.86 -13.10
C GLN A 524 -9.06 -7.29 -13.75
N MET A 525 -7.91 -7.91 -13.48
CA MET A 525 -6.61 -7.52 -14.05
C MET A 525 -6.41 -8.04 -15.48
N GLY A 526 -7.35 -8.83 -16.02
CA GLY A 526 -7.22 -9.39 -17.38
C GLY A 526 -6.19 -10.53 -17.47
N ILE A 527 -5.91 -11.22 -16.37
CA ILE A 527 -5.03 -12.40 -16.40
C ILE A 527 -5.71 -13.54 -17.16
N GLU A 528 -4.98 -14.13 -18.09
CA GLU A 528 -5.42 -15.25 -18.92
C GLU A 528 -4.83 -16.58 -18.43
N TYR A 529 -3.59 -16.57 -17.93
CA TYR A 529 -2.87 -17.77 -17.49
C TYR A 529 -2.28 -17.63 -16.10
N LEU A 530 -2.31 -18.73 -15.34
CA LEU A 530 -1.75 -18.84 -14.00
C LEU A 530 -0.71 -19.96 -13.98
N GLN A 531 0.56 -19.63 -13.72
CA GLN A 531 1.59 -20.63 -13.44
C GLN A 531 1.56 -20.99 -11.95
N VAL A 532 1.52 -22.27 -11.63
CA VAL A 532 1.63 -22.83 -10.27
C VAL A 532 2.88 -23.69 -10.24
N CYS A 533 3.87 -23.29 -9.44
CA CYS A 533 5.19 -23.93 -9.41
C CYS A 533 5.77 -24.06 -8.00
N SER A 534 6.71 -24.99 -7.85
CA SER A 534 7.54 -25.23 -6.66
C SER A 534 8.98 -24.73 -6.85
N LEU A 535 9.69 -24.47 -5.75
CA LEU A 535 11.08 -23.96 -5.76
C LEU A 535 12.15 -24.91 -6.32
N ASP A 536 11.89 -26.22 -6.31
CA ASP A 536 12.89 -27.22 -6.75
C ASP A 536 13.22 -27.13 -8.26
N GLY A 537 12.39 -26.41 -9.04
CA GLY A 537 12.59 -26.13 -10.47
C GLY A 537 13.27 -24.79 -10.74
N LYS A 538 14.43 -24.54 -10.09
CA LYS A 538 15.18 -23.26 -9.98
C LYS A 538 15.37 -22.39 -11.24
N LEU A 539 14.95 -22.82 -12.44
CA LEU A 539 15.25 -22.18 -13.73
C LEU A 539 14.03 -21.95 -14.66
N SER A 540 12.79 -21.99 -14.17
CA SER A 540 11.61 -21.92 -15.08
C SER A 540 10.40 -21.09 -14.62
N ILE A 541 10.53 -20.30 -13.57
CA ILE A 541 9.43 -19.43 -13.14
C ILE A 541 9.28 -18.30 -14.16
N GLY A 542 8.07 -18.14 -14.70
CA GLY A 542 7.81 -17.09 -15.67
C GLY A 542 8.42 -17.33 -17.05
N ASP A 543 8.78 -18.57 -17.40
CA ASP A 543 9.45 -18.93 -18.65
C ASP A 543 8.59 -18.63 -19.89
N PRO A 544 9.00 -17.71 -20.77
CA PRO A 544 8.24 -17.35 -21.96
C PRO A 544 8.02 -18.53 -22.92
N LEU A 545 8.98 -19.45 -23.07
CA LEU A 545 8.82 -20.58 -23.99
C LEU A 545 7.63 -21.46 -23.57
N PHE A 546 7.46 -21.67 -22.27
CA PHE A 546 6.36 -22.47 -21.74
C PHE A 546 5.01 -21.77 -21.85
N PHE A 547 4.92 -20.49 -21.48
CA PHE A 547 3.69 -19.72 -21.70
C PHE A 547 3.28 -19.67 -23.17
N GLY A 548 4.27 -19.46 -24.05
CA GLY A 548 4.10 -19.49 -25.49
C GLY A 548 3.56 -20.80 -26.02
N TYR A 549 4.14 -21.92 -25.57
CA TYR A 549 3.69 -23.26 -25.94
C TYR A 549 2.23 -23.51 -25.53
N VAL A 550 1.88 -23.23 -24.27
CA VAL A 550 0.52 -23.43 -23.75
C VAL A 550 -0.49 -22.56 -24.51
N SER A 551 -0.16 -21.28 -24.73
CA SER A 551 -1.04 -20.37 -25.46
C SER A 551 -1.12 -20.67 -26.95
N SER A 552 -0.07 -21.22 -27.58
CA SER A 552 -0.11 -21.61 -28.99
C SER A 552 -1.14 -22.70 -29.29
N LEU A 553 -1.38 -23.57 -28.30
CA LEU A 553 -2.33 -24.67 -28.38
C LEU A 553 -3.71 -24.33 -27.84
N ASP A 554 -3.93 -23.10 -27.33
CA ASP A 554 -5.13 -22.73 -26.56
C ASP A 554 -5.45 -23.75 -25.45
N ALA A 555 -4.41 -24.31 -24.84
CA ALA A 555 -4.55 -25.37 -23.85
C ALA A 555 -5.08 -24.82 -22.52
N ASP A 556 -6.00 -25.55 -21.88
CA ASP A 556 -6.50 -25.22 -20.55
C ASP A 556 -5.44 -25.50 -19.49
N VAL A 557 -4.62 -26.54 -19.68
CA VAL A 557 -3.53 -26.90 -18.77
C VAL A 557 -2.25 -27.26 -19.52
N GLY A 558 -1.15 -26.63 -19.14
CA GLY A 558 0.20 -27.00 -19.54
C GLY A 558 0.97 -27.60 -18.37
N ILE A 559 1.67 -28.70 -18.60
CA ILE A 559 2.51 -29.35 -17.59
C ILE A 559 3.96 -29.33 -18.06
N LYS A 560 4.88 -28.82 -17.23
CA LYS A 560 6.31 -28.93 -17.46
C LYS A 560 6.89 -30.02 -16.56
N ILE A 561 7.58 -30.98 -17.17
CA ILE A 561 8.23 -32.10 -16.50
C ILE A 561 9.72 -32.11 -16.81
N TYR A 562 10.52 -32.55 -15.85
CA TYR A 562 11.97 -32.66 -15.99
C TYR A 562 12.38 -34.14 -16.08
N ASN A 563 13.23 -34.47 -17.05
CA ASN A 563 13.75 -35.83 -17.27
C ASN A 563 12.67 -36.92 -17.44
N GLY A 564 11.49 -36.54 -17.95
CA GLY A 564 10.40 -37.48 -18.22
C GLY A 564 9.78 -38.15 -16.98
N ASN A 565 10.14 -37.70 -15.76
CA ASN A 565 9.58 -38.24 -14.54
C ASN A 565 8.56 -37.26 -13.98
N VAL A 566 7.31 -37.72 -13.82
CA VAL A 566 6.41 -37.08 -12.86
C VAL A 566 7.00 -37.45 -11.52
N GLY A 567 7.58 -36.48 -10.81
CA GLY A 567 8.12 -36.75 -9.48
C GLY A 567 7.05 -37.37 -8.56
N ASP A 568 7.41 -37.59 -7.31
CA ASP A 568 6.53 -37.97 -6.18
C ASP A 568 5.40 -36.96 -5.86
N GLY A 569 5.01 -36.11 -6.82
CA GLY A 569 4.02 -35.03 -6.68
C GLY A 569 4.62 -33.75 -6.10
N THR A 570 5.91 -33.73 -5.84
CA THR A 570 6.50 -32.69 -5.01
C THR A 570 7.29 -31.63 -5.75
N CYS A 571 7.68 -31.89 -7.00
CA CYS A 571 8.16 -30.88 -7.93
C CYS A 571 7.12 -30.73 -9.03
N PHE A 572 6.59 -29.52 -9.20
CA PHE A 572 5.57 -29.22 -10.18
C PHE A 572 5.79 -27.84 -10.79
N ASP A 573 5.46 -27.75 -12.07
CA ASP A 573 5.41 -26.50 -12.83
C ASP A 573 4.27 -26.67 -13.84
N THR A 574 3.15 -25.97 -13.58
CA THR A 574 1.90 -26.15 -14.33
C THR A 574 1.32 -24.79 -14.65
N ILE A 575 0.96 -24.55 -15.91
CA ILE A 575 0.19 -23.38 -16.33
C ILE A 575 -1.27 -23.79 -16.45
N ILE A 576 -2.19 -22.97 -15.94
CA ILE A 576 -3.63 -23.21 -16.01
C ILE A 576 -4.30 -21.95 -16.53
N SER A 577 -5.22 -22.09 -17.49
CA SER A 577 -6.00 -20.96 -17.97
C SER A 577 -6.97 -20.46 -16.87
N ILE A 578 -7.13 -19.15 -16.73
CA ILE A 578 -8.06 -18.55 -15.78
C ILE A 578 -9.51 -18.94 -16.11
N LYS A 579 -9.83 -19.12 -17.40
CA LYS A 579 -11.08 -19.70 -17.88
C LYS A 579 -11.33 -21.08 -17.26
N HIS A 580 -10.33 -21.96 -17.30
CA HIS A 580 -10.43 -23.29 -16.72
C HIS A 580 -10.50 -23.25 -15.19
N MET A 581 -9.69 -22.41 -14.53
CA MET A 581 -9.76 -22.18 -13.08
C MET A 581 -11.16 -21.75 -12.63
N ASN A 582 -11.78 -20.81 -13.35
CA ASN A 582 -13.16 -20.38 -13.09
C ASN A 582 -14.16 -21.52 -13.28
N LYS A 583 -13.99 -22.37 -14.30
CA LYS A 583 -14.83 -23.56 -14.52
C LYS A 583 -14.73 -24.55 -13.35
N ILE A 584 -13.51 -24.89 -12.92
CA ILE A 584 -13.30 -25.81 -11.78
C ILE A 584 -13.86 -25.20 -10.48
N SER A 585 -13.66 -23.90 -10.24
CA SER A 585 -14.14 -23.23 -9.02
C SER A 585 -15.67 -23.32 -8.85
N ARG A 586 -16.42 -23.41 -9.95
CA ARG A 586 -17.89 -23.59 -9.95
C ARG A 586 -18.31 -25.04 -9.79
N ASP A 587 -17.48 -25.98 -10.23
CA ASP A 587 -17.73 -27.42 -10.20
C ASP A 587 -16.66 -28.14 -9.38
N ALA A 588 -16.54 -27.74 -8.10
CA ALA A 588 -15.63 -28.38 -7.15
C ALA A 588 -15.88 -29.89 -6.98
N LYS A 589 -16.99 -30.41 -7.54
CA LYS A 589 -17.37 -31.82 -7.50
C LYS A 589 -16.45 -32.77 -8.28
N LYS A 590 -15.47 -32.24 -9.00
CA LYS A 590 -14.49 -33.01 -9.79
C LYS A 590 -13.06 -32.98 -9.22
N LEU A 591 -12.85 -32.35 -8.07
CA LEU A 591 -11.53 -32.29 -7.43
C LEU A 591 -11.18 -33.66 -6.82
N GLY A 592 -10.04 -34.24 -7.22
CA GLY A 592 -9.60 -35.53 -6.72
C GLY A 592 -8.80 -35.39 -5.42
N PHE A 593 -9.44 -35.68 -4.28
CA PHE A 593 -8.77 -35.79 -2.98
C PHE A 593 -8.42 -37.25 -2.68
N TYR A 594 -7.30 -37.48 -1.98
CA TYR A 594 -6.98 -38.78 -1.40
C TYR A 594 -6.63 -38.67 0.08
N ALA A 595 -6.85 -39.76 0.83
CA ALA A 595 -6.50 -39.82 2.23
C ALA A 595 -5.11 -40.44 2.41
N VAL A 596 -4.24 -39.72 3.11
CA VAL A 596 -3.00 -40.27 3.63
C VAL A 596 -3.24 -40.70 5.07
N THR A 597 -2.89 -41.96 5.37
CA THR A 597 -3.06 -42.51 6.71
C THR A 597 -1.77 -42.32 7.51
N GLU A 598 -1.88 -41.72 8.69
CA GLU A 598 -0.74 -41.40 9.54
C GLU A 598 -0.97 -41.80 11.00
N LYS A 599 0.11 -41.84 11.78
CA LYS A 599 0.08 -42.05 13.22
C LYS A 599 0.48 -40.75 13.91
N HIS A 600 -0.41 -40.21 14.73
CA HIS A 600 -0.22 -38.97 15.48
C HIS A 600 -0.97 -39.06 16.81
N ARG A 601 -0.46 -38.36 17.84
CA ARG A 601 -1.19 -38.16 19.10
C ARG A 601 -2.31 -37.14 18.86
N TYR A 602 -3.48 -37.38 19.43
CA TYR A 602 -4.60 -36.44 19.39
C TYR A 602 -5.33 -36.44 20.75
N VAL A 603 -6.26 -35.50 20.91
CA VAL A 603 -7.07 -35.37 22.11
C VAL A 603 -8.54 -35.58 21.76
N GLU A 604 -9.26 -36.33 22.58
CA GLU A 604 -10.71 -36.52 22.45
C GLU A 604 -11.43 -35.97 23.68
N LYS A 605 -12.63 -35.43 23.46
CA LYS A 605 -13.49 -34.96 24.55
C LYS A 605 -14.44 -36.07 24.95
N THR A 606 -14.28 -36.57 26.17
CA THR A 606 -15.15 -37.57 26.81
C THR A 606 -16.10 -36.91 27.82
N SER A 607 -16.99 -37.70 28.42
CA SER A 607 -17.85 -37.25 29.53
C SER A 607 -17.05 -36.84 30.78
N GLU A 608 -15.84 -37.39 30.96
CA GLU A 608 -14.98 -37.15 32.13
C GLU A 608 -13.95 -36.04 31.91
N GLY A 609 -13.82 -35.55 30.67
CA GLY A 609 -12.88 -34.49 30.31
C GLY A 609 -12.12 -34.78 29.01
N TRP A 610 -11.03 -34.04 28.81
CA TRP A 610 -10.15 -34.23 27.66
C TRP A 610 -9.17 -35.37 27.93
N VAL A 611 -9.09 -36.32 27.01
CA VAL A 611 -8.24 -37.51 27.10
C VAL A 611 -7.25 -37.52 25.94
N ASP A 612 -5.98 -37.73 26.25
CA ASP A 612 -4.95 -37.96 25.25
C ASP A 612 -5.06 -39.37 24.67
N VAL A 613 -5.09 -39.47 23.36
CA VAL A 613 -5.13 -40.74 22.65
C VAL A 613 -3.86 -40.91 21.83
N ASN A 614 -3.17 -42.04 22.07
CA ASN A 614 -2.02 -42.48 21.30
C ASN A 614 -2.39 -43.76 20.54
N PRO A 615 -2.78 -43.68 19.25
CA PRO A 615 -3.30 -44.82 18.54
C PRO A 615 -2.22 -45.87 18.27
N GLU A 616 -2.52 -47.14 18.54
CA GLU A 616 -1.58 -48.24 18.26
C GLU A 616 -1.41 -48.48 16.75
N VAL A 617 -2.50 -48.35 15.98
CA VAL A 617 -2.58 -48.54 14.53
C VAL A 617 -2.87 -47.19 13.85
N SER A 618 -2.34 -46.96 12.63
CA SER A 618 -2.61 -45.75 11.85
C SER A 618 -4.10 -45.66 11.49
N ASN A 619 -4.86 -44.88 12.27
CA ASN A 619 -6.31 -44.70 12.14
C ASN A 619 -6.68 -43.25 11.79
N LEU A 620 -5.70 -42.37 11.62
CA LEU A 620 -5.88 -40.97 11.29
C LEU A 620 -5.75 -40.78 9.79
N CYS A 621 -6.66 -40.02 9.20
CA CYS A 621 -6.65 -39.67 7.81
C CYS A 621 -6.49 -38.15 7.66
N ARG A 622 -5.46 -37.73 6.91
CA ARG A 622 -5.39 -36.38 6.37
C ARG A 622 -5.77 -36.39 4.90
N LEU A 623 -6.49 -35.36 4.46
CA LEU A 623 -6.78 -35.14 3.05
C LEU A 623 -5.57 -34.51 2.38
N HIS A 624 -5.22 -35.01 1.20
CA HIS A 624 -4.22 -34.39 0.35
C HIS A 624 -4.76 -34.20 -1.08
N PHE A 625 -4.43 -33.07 -1.67
CA PHE A 625 -4.80 -32.67 -3.01
C PHE A 625 -3.54 -32.26 -3.79
N PRO A 626 -3.05 -33.10 -4.73
CA PRO A 626 -1.88 -32.78 -5.53
C PRO A 626 -2.25 -31.79 -6.65
N VAL A 627 -1.29 -31.01 -7.16
CA VAL A 627 -1.55 -30.05 -8.25
C VAL A 627 -2.14 -30.74 -9.48
N TYR A 628 -1.59 -31.90 -9.85
CA TYR A 628 -2.06 -32.69 -10.99
C TYR A 628 -3.46 -33.28 -10.80
N GLY A 629 -4.03 -33.22 -9.58
CA GLY A 629 -5.43 -33.57 -9.35
C GLY A 629 -6.40 -32.63 -10.06
N LEU A 630 -5.96 -31.44 -10.48
CA LEU A 630 -6.73 -30.51 -11.32
C LEU A 630 -6.99 -31.07 -12.72
N LEU A 631 -6.12 -31.96 -13.22
CA LEU A 631 -6.24 -32.56 -14.56
C LEU A 631 -7.49 -33.44 -14.71
N ASN A 632 -8.03 -33.96 -13.60
CA ASN A 632 -9.27 -34.74 -13.61
C ASN A 632 -10.49 -33.93 -14.13
N CYS A 633 -10.36 -32.61 -14.22
CA CYS A 633 -11.41 -31.71 -14.71
C CYS A 633 -11.24 -31.33 -16.19
N CYS A 634 -10.18 -31.80 -16.86
CA CYS A 634 -9.78 -31.40 -18.21
C CYS A 634 -10.03 -32.52 -19.22
N SER A 635 -10.32 -32.17 -20.48
CA SER A 635 -10.19 -33.12 -21.59
C SER A 635 -8.70 -33.37 -21.86
N LEU A 636 -8.35 -34.54 -22.39
CA LEU A 636 -6.97 -34.82 -22.80
C LEU A 636 -6.49 -33.88 -23.91
N ASP A 637 -7.40 -33.47 -24.80
CA ASP A 637 -7.09 -32.57 -25.91
C ASP A 637 -6.78 -31.15 -25.46
N ASP A 638 -7.21 -30.77 -24.25
CA ASP A 638 -6.97 -29.44 -23.66
C ASP A 638 -5.71 -29.42 -22.78
N ILE A 639 -4.95 -30.52 -22.71
CA ILE A 639 -3.73 -30.66 -21.92
C ILE A 639 -2.52 -30.72 -22.85
N CYS A 640 -1.50 -29.90 -22.59
CA CYS A 640 -0.21 -30.03 -23.24
C CYS A 640 0.92 -30.32 -22.23
N VAL A 641 1.96 -31.00 -22.69
CA VAL A 641 3.10 -31.40 -21.85
C VAL A 641 4.40 -30.95 -22.50
N MET A 642 5.25 -30.29 -21.72
CA MET A 642 6.62 -29.93 -22.09
C MET A 642 7.58 -30.77 -21.26
N SER A 643 8.41 -31.58 -21.94
CA SER A 643 9.44 -32.41 -21.32
C SER A 643 10.81 -31.77 -21.51
N VAL A 644 11.41 -31.35 -20.40
CA VAL A 644 12.75 -30.78 -20.36
C VAL A 644 13.76 -31.91 -20.25
N LEU A 645 14.58 -32.04 -21.28
CA LEU A 645 15.67 -33.00 -21.37
C LEU A 645 16.94 -32.40 -20.74
N LYS A 646 17.69 -33.27 -20.06
CA LYS A 646 19.01 -32.97 -19.49
C LYS A 646 20.04 -32.58 -20.54
#